data_AF-V6TDE2-F1
#
_entry.id   AF-V6TDE2-F1
#
_cell.length_a   1.000
_cell.length_b   1.000
_cell.length_c   1.000
_cell.angle_alpha   90.00
_cell.angle_beta   90.00
_cell.angle_gamma   90.00
#
_symmetry.space_group_name_H-M   'P 1'
#
loop_
_entity.id
_entity.type
_entity.pdbx_description
1 polymer ?
#
loop_
_entity_poly.entity_id
_entity_poly.type
_entity_poly.pdbx_seq_one_letter_code
_entity_poly.pdbx_strand_id
1 'polypeptide(L)'
;MIGNTEIYTQCQTGKVPIDGQCQENASVTEKCTDTDGSSATDQTCKKCKGQTFMYKGGCYSKDTKPGNEMCGEAANGKCTQAADTQNYFVPLANTDDTYDSVVSCSEETPIDLANNKQYIGVAGCATCSAPQEAGESNTPKVATCTKCATGFLHTPSGGLSSCEETCPEGYFGHTATAESKKTCKSCSDGAQGVVPAVTGIHHCTRCTYAEDDGNALTCDECESDQKPSEDKTKCNPCTDANCLFCDEGGACQKCGSGFILDGQNCVKSDCKTESCKACTNPKTANETCTECISTHHLTPTSQCVQYCQTLGNYYAGTNADNKKACKECAVANCKTCGDQGQCQTCNNGFYKNGDACSPCHESCKTCSAGAASDCTECPTGKALKYGNDGTKGTCGEGCTTGTGAGACKTCGLTIDGASYCSECDTQNEHPQNGVCAATNRRTMTCNNLGSGVCNTCANGLLRMNGGCYETTKFPGKSVCEGANADADTCKTPTPGYKVEAGKLVTCSKGCDTCSDATICTKCGDGYTKIGSSQTCTKCDASCETCNEAATTCKACATGYYKTTSGEGACTSCENDSNGVTGVKGCLNCAPPSSSTGSVLCYLMKDGDSTGGSTNKSGLSTGAIAGISVAVIVVVGGLVGFLCWWFVCRGKA
;
A
#
# COMPACT_ATOMS: atom_id res chain seq x y z
N MET A 1 42.00 -34.99 21.92
CA MET A 1 42.52 -34.70 20.57
C MET A 1 43.13 -33.31 20.55
N ILE A 2 44.09 -33.06 19.67
CA ILE A 2 44.59 -31.72 19.33
C ILE A 2 44.31 -31.53 17.84
N GLY A 3 43.43 -30.58 17.51
CA GLY A 3 42.84 -30.52 16.18
C GLY A 3 42.15 -31.85 15.85
N ASN A 4 42.54 -32.47 14.74
CA ASN A 4 42.05 -33.79 14.32
C ASN A 4 42.98 -34.94 14.75
N THR A 5 43.98 -34.67 15.59
CA THR A 5 44.99 -35.66 16.00
C THR A 5 44.62 -36.28 17.34
N GLU A 6 44.42 -37.60 17.38
CA GLU A 6 44.35 -38.36 18.62
C GLU A 6 45.73 -38.42 19.28
N ILE A 7 45.76 -38.21 20.60
CA ILE A 7 46.99 -38.15 21.37
C ILE A 7 46.87 -38.98 22.64
N TYR A 8 47.99 -39.53 23.09
CA TYR A 8 48.08 -40.11 24.44
C TYR A 8 48.25 -39.00 25.47
N THR A 9 47.34 -38.89 26.42
CA THR A 9 47.47 -38.02 27.61
C THR A 9 47.96 -38.80 28.84
N GLN A 10 47.95 -40.13 28.75
CA GLN A 10 48.51 -41.06 29.73
C GLN A 10 49.05 -42.29 28.98
N CYS A 11 50.21 -42.77 29.39
CA CYS A 11 50.89 -43.93 28.81
C CYS A 11 50.87 -45.14 29.74
N GLN A 12 51.32 -46.29 29.23
CA GLN A 12 51.59 -47.46 30.07
C GLN A 12 52.81 -47.21 30.98
N THR A 13 52.93 -48.01 32.04
CA THR A 13 54.11 -48.01 32.92
C THR A 13 55.40 -48.13 32.11
N GLY A 14 56.45 -47.40 32.49
CA GLY A 14 57.71 -47.22 31.76
C GLY A 14 57.72 -46.11 30.69
N LYS A 15 56.57 -45.54 30.31
CA LYS A 15 56.48 -44.56 29.20
C LYS A 15 55.81 -43.26 29.61
N VAL A 16 56.12 -42.18 28.93
CA VAL A 16 55.49 -40.86 29.10
C VAL A 16 55.06 -40.27 27.75
N PRO A 17 54.02 -39.41 27.71
CA PRO A 17 53.59 -38.78 26.47
C PRO A 17 54.55 -37.67 26.03
N ILE A 18 55.10 -37.81 24.82
CA ILE A 18 55.94 -36.82 24.15
C ILE A 18 55.43 -36.65 22.72
N ASP A 19 55.09 -35.42 22.34
CA ASP A 19 54.53 -35.09 21.03
C ASP A 19 53.27 -35.93 20.69
N GLY A 20 52.47 -36.24 21.71
CA GLY A 20 51.24 -37.03 21.60
C GLY A 20 51.45 -38.54 21.46
N GLN A 21 52.70 -39.04 21.54
CA GLN A 21 53.07 -40.46 21.45
C GLN A 21 53.73 -40.94 22.75
N CYS A 22 53.53 -42.22 23.10
CA CYS A 22 54.18 -42.81 24.27
C CYS A 22 55.64 -43.19 24.00
N GLN A 23 56.58 -42.55 24.69
CA GLN A 23 58.01 -42.81 24.59
C GLN A 23 58.57 -43.31 25.93
N GLU A 24 59.63 -44.13 25.88
CA GLU A 24 60.31 -44.64 27.08
C GLU A 24 60.82 -43.48 27.95
N ASN A 25 60.45 -43.45 29.23
CA ASN A 25 60.74 -42.32 30.12
C ASN A 25 62.24 -42.06 30.30
N ALA A 26 63.06 -43.11 30.30
CA ALA A 26 64.51 -43.04 30.39
C ALA A 26 65.16 -42.38 29.16
N SER A 27 64.49 -42.39 28.00
CA SER A 27 65.02 -41.89 26.73
C SER A 27 64.69 -40.42 26.46
N VAL A 28 63.86 -39.79 27.29
CA VAL A 28 63.29 -38.45 27.03
C VAL A 28 63.53 -37.44 28.16
N THR A 29 64.54 -37.68 29.00
CA THR A 29 64.88 -36.84 30.17
C THR A 29 65.22 -35.39 29.84
N GLU A 30 65.61 -35.11 28.58
CA GLU A 30 65.86 -33.75 28.08
C GLU A 30 64.57 -32.97 27.78
N LYS A 31 63.44 -33.68 27.62
CA LYS A 31 62.12 -33.11 27.32
C LYS A 31 61.17 -33.20 28.52
N CYS A 32 61.27 -34.26 29.32
CA CYS A 32 60.33 -34.55 30.39
C CYS A 32 61.03 -35.09 31.65
N THR A 33 60.66 -34.56 32.81
CA THR A 33 61.13 -34.99 34.13
C THR A 33 60.00 -35.03 35.18
N ASP A 34 60.28 -35.59 36.35
CA ASP A 34 59.45 -35.40 37.55
C ASP A 34 59.63 -33.94 38.07
N THR A 35 58.78 -33.51 39.02
CA THR A 35 58.75 -32.15 39.58
C THR A 35 60.09 -31.74 40.21
N ASP A 36 60.81 -32.68 40.81
CA ASP A 36 62.14 -32.48 41.40
C ASP A 36 63.28 -32.51 40.36
N GLY A 37 62.96 -32.77 39.09
CA GLY A 37 63.92 -32.85 37.99
C GLY A 37 64.51 -34.24 37.75
N SER A 38 64.09 -35.28 38.48
CA SER A 38 64.48 -36.67 38.23
C SER A 38 63.87 -37.23 36.95
N SER A 39 64.25 -38.46 36.58
CA SER A 39 63.55 -39.21 35.52
C SER A 39 62.04 -39.20 35.77
N ALA A 40 61.27 -38.97 34.71
CA ALA A 40 59.82 -38.79 34.81
C ALA A 40 59.13 -40.03 35.36
N THR A 41 58.04 -39.83 36.10
CA THR A 41 57.17 -40.92 36.52
C THR A 41 56.56 -41.62 35.32
N ASP A 42 56.68 -42.93 35.31
CA ASP A 42 55.94 -43.78 34.40
C ASP A 42 54.47 -43.33 34.30
N GLN A 43 53.97 -43.21 33.08
CA GLN A 43 52.60 -42.87 32.62
C GLN A 43 52.31 -41.40 32.25
N THR A 44 52.90 -40.39 32.90
CA THR A 44 52.67 -38.95 32.56
C THR A 44 53.91 -38.11 32.82
N CYS A 45 54.07 -37.02 32.08
CA CYS A 45 55.07 -36.00 32.39
C CYS A 45 54.59 -35.05 33.47
N LYS A 46 55.46 -34.74 34.45
CA LYS A 46 55.17 -33.75 35.50
C LYS A 46 55.90 -32.42 35.31
N LYS A 47 56.96 -32.38 34.51
CA LYS A 47 57.74 -31.17 34.22
C LYS A 47 58.37 -31.23 32.83
N CYS A 48 58.05 -30.27 31.97
CA CYS A 48 58.62 -30.16 30.62
C CYS A 48 59.93 -29.36 30.60
N LYS A 49 60.79 -29.64 29.62
CA LYS A 49 62.12 -29.03 29.46
C LYS A 49 62.42 -28.63 28.01
N GLY A 50 63.43 -27.79 27.84
CA GLY A 50 63.90 -27.36 26.51
C GLY A 50 62.83 -26.57 25.75
N GLN A 51 62.75 -26.79 24.43
CA GLN A 51 61.77 -26.16 23.53
C GLN A 51 60.43 -26.91 23.46
N THR A 52 60.09 -27.65 24.53
CA THR A 52 58.78 -28.27 24.67
C THR A 52 57.90 -27.48 25.62
N PHE A 53 56.61 -27.78 25.65
CA PHE A 53 55.66 -27.21 26.59
C PHE A 53 54.68 -28.26 27.12
N MET A 54 54.20 -28.05 28.34
CA MET A 54 53.27 -28.96 29.01
C MET A 54 51.84 -28.78 28.48
N TYR A 55 51.15 -29.89 28.24
CA TYR A 55 49.72 -29.91 27.95
C TYR A 55 49.12 -31.28 28.29
N LYS A 56 48.09 -31.34 29.14
CA LYS A 56 47.38 -32.57 29.54
C LYS A 56 48.33 -33.73 29.89
N GLY A 57 49.35 -33.45 30.70
CA GLY A 57 50.31 -34.45 31.22
C GLY A 57 51.37 -34.95 30.23
N GLY A 58 51.56 -34.27 29.09
CA GLY A 58 52.61 -34.56 28.12
C GLY A 58 53.42 -33.33 27.72
N CYS A 59 54.60 -33.54 27.13
CA CYS A 59 55.44 -32.46 26.59
C CYS A 59 55.41 -32.43 25.06
N TYR A 60 55.14 -31.27 24.50
CA TYR A 60 54.95 -31.07 23.06
C TYR A 60 55.95 -30.06 22.51
N SER A 61 56.53 -30.35 21.35
CA SER A 61 57.44 -29.48 20.63
C SER A 61 56.68 -28.46 19.79
N LYS A 62 57.14 -27.20 19.80
CA LYS A 62 56.62 -26.15 18.90
C LYS A 62 56.97 -26.37 17.43
N ASP A 63 57.95 -27.22 17.14
CA ASP A 63 58.49 -27.39 15.79
C ASP A 63 57.79 -28.52 15.01
N THR A 64 56.99 -29.35 15.69
CA THR A 64 56.34 -30.53 15.10
C THR A 64 54.88 -30.66 15.52
N LYS A 65 54.05 -31.26 14.65
CA LYS A 65 52.68 -31.63 15.00
C LYS A 65 52.68 -32.71 16.10
N PRO A 66 51.74 -32.66 17.06
CA PRO A 66 50.63 -31.70 17.15
C PRO A 66 50.96 -30.39 17.91
N GLY A 67 52.16 -30.26 18.50
CA GLY A 67 52.50 -29.12 19.38
C GLY A 67 52.49 -27.76 18.68
N ASN A 68 52.95 -27.69 17.43
CA ASN A 68 52.95 -26.47 16.64
C ASN A 68 51.54 -25.91 16.31
N GLU A 69 50.48 -26.70 16.49
CA GLU A 69 49.09 -26.24 16.33
C GLU A 69 48.56 -25.51 17.56
N MET A 70 49.22 -25.67 18.71
CA MET A 70 48.85 -25.04 19.98
C MET A 70 49.78 -23.88 20.34
N CYS A 71 51.06 -24.02 20.04
CA CYS A 71 52.11 -23.11 20.46
C CYS A 71 53.01 -22.68 19.31
N GLY A 72 53.16 -21.37 19.12
CA GLY A 72 54.09 -20.78 18.14
C GLY A 72 55.51 -20.63 18.71
N GLU A 73 55.63 -20.22 19.97
CA GLU A 73 56.92 -20.05 20.65
C GLU A 73 56.94 -20.75 22.00
N ALA A 74 57.97 -21.58 22.23
CA ALA A 74 58.14 -22.37 23.44
C ALA A 74 59.58 -22.30 23.96
N ALA A 75 59.72 -22.08 25.26
CA ALA A 75 61.01 -22.00 25.94
C ALA A 75 60.92 -22.50 27.38
N ASN A 76 61.94 -23.23 27.82
CA ASN A 76 62.06 -23.73 29.19
C ASN A 76 60.83 -24.54 29.65
N GLY A 77 60.31 -25.44 28.80
CA GLY A 77 59.18 -26.29 29.16
C GLY A 77 57.81 -25.61 29.07
N LYS A 78 57.72 -24.41 28.46
CA LYS A 78 56.51 -23.56 28.47
C LYS A 78 56.21 -23.01 27.10
N CYS A 79 54.93 -22.82 26.81
CA CYS A 79 54.48 -22.04 25.68
C CYS A 79 54.44 -20.55 26.07
N THR A 80 55.19 -19.72 25.36
CA THR A 80 55.23 -18.26 25.57
C THR A 80 54.35 -17.50 24.60
N GLN A 81 53.99 -18.11 23.47
CA GLN A 81 53.09 -17.53 22.46
C GLN A 81 52.26 -18.65 21.83
N ALA A 82 50.93 -18.51 21.87
CA ALA A 82 50.03 -19.44 21.20
C ALA A 82 50.26 -19.44 19.68
N ALA A 83 49.91 -20.53 19.01
CA ALA A 83 49.98 -20.60 17.55
C ALA A 83 49.05 -19.56 16.89
N ASP A 84 49.45 -19.07 15.70
CA ASP A 84 48.70 -18.06 14.94
C ASP A 84 47.29 -18.50 14.51
N THR A 85 47.01 -19.82 14.60
CA THR A 85 45.67 -20.39 14.37
C THR A 85 44.63 -19.94 15.39
N GLN A 86 45.06 -19.46 16.57
CA GLN A 86 44.21 -18.97 17.67
C GLN A 86 43.19 -20.00 18.20
N ASN A 87 43.41 -21.30 17.94
CA ASN A 87 42.59 -22.39 18.50
C ASN A 87 42.90 -22.66 19.99
N TYR A 88 44.00 -22.08 20.47
CA TYR A 88 44.48 -22.13 21.84
C TYR A 88 44.93 -20.73 22.26
N PHE A 89 44.91 -20.46 23.56
CA PHE A 89 45.49 -19.24 24.13
C PHE A 89 46.50 -19.57 25.23
N VAL A 90 47.47 -18.68 25.42
CA VAL A 90 48.40 -18.74 26.57
C VAL A 90 47.79 -17.94 27.72
N PRO A 91 47.56 -18.55 28.90
CA PRO A 91 47.07 -17.87 30.10
C PRO A 91 47.95 -16.71 30.55
N LEU A 92 47.32 -15.64 31.06
CA LEU A 92 48.04 -14.52 31.65
C LEU A 92 48.88 -15.00 32.85
N ALA A 93 50.18 -14.71 32.80
CA ALA A 93 51.19 -15.11 33.79
C ALA A 93 51.49 -16.62 33.85
N ASN A 94 51.42 -17.34 32.72
CA ASN A 94 51.89 -18.72 32.67
C ASN A 94 53.43 -18.79 32.79
N THR A 95 53.92 -19.06 34.00
CA THR A 95 55.36 -19.08 34.30
C THR A 95 55.84 -20.44 34.80
N ASP A 96 55.08 -21.53 34.60
CA ASP A 96 55.37 -22.83 35.21
C ASP A 96 55.42 -23.96 34.17
N ASP A 97 56.43 -24.83 34.28
CA ASP A 97 56.71 -25.94 33.36
C ASP A 97 56.08 -27.26 33.83
N THR A 98 55.29 -27.21 34.91
CA THR A 98 54.56 -28.34 35.51
C THR A 98 53.05 -28.30 35.26
N TYR A 99 52.52 -27.20 34.73
CA TYR A 99 51.10 -27.01 34.39
C TYR A 99 50.90 -26.74 32.90
N ASP A 100 49.68 -26.93 32.43
CA ASP A 100 49.32 -26.72 31.03
C ASP A 100 49.72 -25.31 30.55
N SER A 101 50.49 -25.27 29.48
CA SER A 101 51.04 -24.03 28.94
C SER A 101 50.01 -23.23 28.12
N VAL A 102 48.99 -23.94 27.64
CA VAL A 102 47.96 -23.45 26.70
C VAL A 102 46.60 -24.02 27.09
N VAL A 103 45.54 -23.29 26.78
CA VAL A 103 44.15 -23.73 26.99
C VAL A 103 43.45 -23.75 25.64
N SER A 104 42.71 -24.80 25.35
CA SER A 104 41.90 -24.86 24.13
C SER A 104 40.76 -23.85 24.20
N CYS A 105 40.48 -23.18 23.09
CA CYS A 105 39.34 -22.27 23.00
C CYS A 105 37.99 -22.96 23.21
N SER A 106 37.90 -24.27 22.94
CA SER A 106 36.69 -25.09 23.17
C SER A 106 36.73 -25.87 24.50
N GLU A 107 37.64 -25.55 25.42
CA GLU A 107 37.73 -26.28 26.69
C GLU A 107 36.52 -25.95 27.58
N GLU A 108 35.74 -26.97 27.94
CA GLU A 108 34.52 -26.84 28.75
C GLU A 108 34.76 -27.16 30.23
N THR A 109 35.92 -27.71 30.56
CA THR A 109 36.30 -28.01 31.95
C THR A 109 37.34 -27.01 32.44
N PRO A 110 37.14 -26.37 33.61
CA PRO A 110 38.15 -25.48 34.19
C PRO A 110 39.48 -26.23 34.35
N ILE A 111 40.55 -25.67 33.81
CA ILE A 111 41.90 -26.20 34.04
C ILE A 111 42.59 -25.40 35.15
N ASP A 112 43.21 -26.12 36.08
CA ASP A 112 44.05 -25.54 37.13
C ASP A 112 45.45 -25.26 36.58
N LEU A 113 45.92 -24.05 36.81
CA LEU A 113 47.27 -23.62 36.48
C LEU A 113 48.01 -23.15 37.75
N ALA A 114 49.28 -22.82 37.58
CA ALA A 114 50.14 -22.34 38.65
C ALA A 114 49.47 -21.23 39.50
N ASN A 115 49.73 -21.26 40.81
CA ASN A 115 49.16 -20.35 41.81
C ASN A 115 47.62 -20.46 41.98
N ASN A 116 47.04 -21.64 41.74
CA ASN A 116 45.59 -21.90 41.86
C ASN A 116 44.74 -21.03 40.92
N LYS A 117 45.26 -20.65 39.75
CA LYS A 117 44.50 -19.86 38.78
C LYS A 117 43.75 -20.81 37.86
N GLN A 118 42.46 -20.55 37.65
CA GLN A 118 41.63 -21.35 36.76
C GLN A 118 41.27 -20.59 35.48
N TYR A 119 41.29 -21.31 34.36
CA TYR A 119 40.90 -20.82 33.05
C TYR A 119 40.03 -21.85 32.34
N ILE A 120 39.16 -21.37 31.46
CA ILE A 120 38.24 -22.20 30.69
C ILE A 120 38.01 -21.56 29.31
N GLY A 121 37.77 -22.39 28.30
CA GLY A 121 37.34 -21.96 26.98
C GLY A 121 35.84 -21.67 26.93
N VAL A 122 35.30 -21.59 25.71
CA VAL A 122 33.89 -21.43 25.41
C VAL A 122 33.45 -22.63 24.56
N ALA A 123 32.41 -23.34 24.97
CA ALA A 123 31.89 -24.49 24.23
C ALA A 123 31.64 -24.14 22.75
N GLY A 124 32.12 -25.00 21.85
CA GLY A 124 31.98 -24.79 20.40
C GLY A 124 32.81 -23.64 19.80
N CYS A 125 33.73 -23.04 20.56
CA CYS A 125 34.55 -21.94 20.07
C CYS A 125 35.78 -22.41 19.29
N ALA A 126 35.86 -22.05 18.00
CA ALA A 126 36.99 -22.39 17.14
C ALA A 126 38.22 -21.53 17.43
N THR A 127 38.05 -20.21 17.56
CA THR A 127 39.15 -19.29 17.87
C THR A 127 38.77 -18.34 18.99
N CYS A 128 39.73 -17.99 19.85
CA CYS A 128 39.49 -17.14 21.01
C CYS A 128 40.72 -16.28 21.37
N SER A 129 40.49 -15.26 22.19
CA SER A 129 41.55 -14.50 22.85
C SER A 129 41.57 -14.79 24.35
N ALA A 130 42.78 -14.70 24.94
CA ALA A 130 42.96 -14.87 26.36
C ALA A 130 42.14 -13.84 27.16
N PRO A 131 41.65 -14.20 28.36
CA PRO A 131 41.01 -13.24 29.26
C PRO A 131 41.94 -12.07 29.57
N GLN A 132 41.38 -10.88 29.77
CA GLN A 132 42.16 -9.67 30.09
C GLN A 132 42.64 -9.62 31.55
N GLU A 133 42.09 -10.49 32.40
CA GLU A 133 42.41 -10.57 33.82
C GLU A 133 42.97 -11.95 34.16
N ALA A 134 43.85 -12.00 35.16
CA ALA A 134 44.37 -13.27 35.66
C ALA A 134 43.24 -14.10 36.32
N GLY A 135 43.31 -15.41 36.15
CA GLY A 135 42.46 -16.37 36.86
C GLY A 135 42.60 -16.25 38.38
N GLU A 136 41.54 -16.65 39.09
CA GLU A 136 41.49 -16.75 40.55
C GLU A 136 41.11 -18.17 40.97
N SER A 137 41.38 -18.53 42.22
CA SER A 137 41.04 -19.85 42.75
C SER A 137 39.52 -20.02 42.87
N ASN A 138 38.99 -21.12 42.33
CA ASN A 138 37.56 -21.47 42.28
C ASN A 138 36.68 -20.53 41.42
N THR A 139 37.27 -19.58 40.69
CA THR A 139 36.54 -18.69 39.77
C THR A 139 37.27 -18.66 38.43
N PRO A 140 36.99 -19.62 37.52
CA PRO A 140 37.68 -19.70 36.25
C PRO A 140 37.42 -18.45 35.40
N LYS A 141 38.48 -17.89 34.81
CA LYS A 141 38.35 -16.82 33.81
C LYS A 141 38.14 -17.42 32.43
N VAL A 142 37.05 -17.01 31.78
CA VAL A 142 36.58 -17.54 30.50
C VAL A 142 37.26 -16.80 29.34
N ALA A 143 37.74 -17.53 28.34
CA ALA A 143 38.27 -16.95 27.12
C ALA A 143 37.21 -16.13 26.34
N THR A 144 37.64 -15.11 25.60
CA THR A 144 36.71 -14.40 24.70
C THR A 144 36.70 -15.12 23.36
N CYS A 145 35.62 -15.85 23.05
CA CYS A 145 35.44 -16.45 21.74
C CYS A 145 35.37 -15.38 20.64
N THR A 146 36.12 -15.58 19.57
CA THR A 146 36.19 -14.68 18.41
C THR A 146 35.61 -15.31 17.14
N LYS A 147 35.48 -16.65 17.09
CA LYS A 147 34.80 -17.39 16.00
C LYS A 147 34.32 -18.74 16.51
N CYS A 148 33.09 -19.11 16.15
CA CYS A 148 32.52 -20.40 16.47
C CYS A 148 32.89 -21.47 15.44
N ALA A 149 32.99 -22.72 15.88
CA ALA A 149 33.18 -23.87 15.01
C ALA A 149 31.93 -24.16 14.18
N THR A 150 30.75 -24.08 14.82
CA THR A 150 29.42 -24.14 14.21
C THR A 150 28.54 -23.02 14.78
N GLY A 151 27.38 -22.76 14.16
CA GLY A 151 26.44 -21.73 14.64
C GLY A 151 26.92 -20.28 14.43
N PHE A 152 26.45 -19.39 15.30
CA PHE A 152 26.63 -17.96 15.29
C PHE A 152 27.34 -17.49 16.57
N LEU A 153 28.32 -16.61 16.42
CA LEU A 153 28.95 -15.93 17.55
C LEU A 153 27.99 -14.88 18.12
N HIS A 154 27.60 -15.04 19.37
CA HIS A 154 26.77 -14.10 20.11
C HIS A 154 27.61 -13.41 21.20
N THR A 155 27.67 -12.09 21.16
CA THR A 155 28.35 -11.26 22.15
C THR A 155 27.38 -10.17 22.62
N PRO A 156 26.69 -10.37 23.75
CA PRO A 156 25.80 -9.35 24.29
C PRO A 156 26.61 -8.14 24.81
N SER A 157 25.99 -6.97 24.85
CA SER A 157 26.63 -5.74 25.32
C SER A 157 27.16 -5.89 26.74
N GLY A 158 28.49 -5.93 26.91
CA GLY A 158 29.15 -6.07 28.21
C GLY A 158 29.19 -7.50 28.78
N GLY A 159 28.73 -8.52 28.04
CA GLY A 159 28.78 -9.92 28.46
C GLY A 159 29.86 -10.75 27.78
N LEU A 160 29.95 -12.03 28.18
CA LEU A 160 30.86 -13.01 27.60
C LEU A 160 30.34 -13.51 26.24
N SER A 161 31.24 -13.82 25.31
CA SER A 161 30.85 -14.37 24.02
C SER A 161 30.50 -15.87 24.11
N SER A 162 29.55 -16.27 23.27
CA SER A 162 28.96 -17.62 23.21
C SER A 162 28.77 -18.04 21.75
N CYS A 163 28.60 -19.35 21.53
CA CYS A 163 28.35 -19.93 20.22
C CYS A 163 26.98 -20.60 20.22
N GLU A 164 26.07 -20.07 19.40
CA GLU A 164 24.66 -20.45 19.40
C GLU A 164 24.28 -21.02 18.04
N GLU A 165 23.57 -22.16 18.00
CA GLU A 165 23.06 -22.70 16.73
C GLU A 165 21.99 -21.79 16.12
N THR A 166 21.18 -21.15 16.97
CA THR A 166 20.19 -20.14 16.59
C THR A 166 20.34 -18.93 17.47
N CYS A 167 20.29 -17.72 16.89
CA CYS A 167 20.39 -16.50 17.67
C CYS A 167 19.24 -16.37 18.68
N PRO A 168 19.52 -15.85 19.89
CA PRO A 168 18.51 -15.65 20.91
C PRO A 168 17.49 -14.55 20.52
N GLU A 169 16.38 -14.48 21.25
CA GLU A 169 15.39 -13.40 21.09
C GLU A 169 16.07 -12.02 21.17
N GLY A 170 15.62 -11.09 20.33
CA GLY A 170 16.27 -9.79 20.13
C GLY A 170 17.41 -9.80 19.11
N TYR A 171 17.79 -10.95 18.54
CA TYR A 171 18.89 -11.06 17.59
C TYR A 171 18.53 -11.86 16.34
N PHE A 172 19.15 -11.51 15.21
CA PHE A 172 19.10 -12.25 13.95
C PHE A 172 20.49 -12.77 13.55
N GLY A 173 20.51 -13.87 12.80
CA GLY A 173 21.74 -14.42 12.24
C GLY A 173 22.24 -13.58 11.06
N HIS A 174 23.52 -13.23 11.07
CA HIS A 174 24.18 -12.47 10.01
C HIS A 174 25.50 -13.11 9.63
N THR A 175 25.81 -13.16 8.33
CA THR A 175 27.08 -13.66 7.81
C THR A 175 27.88 -12.53 7.15
N ALA A 176 29.02 -12.17 7.73
CA ALA A 176 29.90 -11.14 7.16
C ALA A 176 30.69 -11.66 5.95
N THR A 177 30.66 -10.93 4.82
CA THR A 177 31.25 -11.36 3.54
C THR A 177 32.77 -11.54 3.59
N ALA A 178 33.49 -10.69 4.32
CA ALA A 178 34.96 -10.67 4.33
C ALA A 178 35.59 -11.92 4.96
N GLU A 179 34.86 -12.64 5.82
CA GLU A 179 35.40 -13.73 6.65
C GLU A 179 34.46 -14.95 6.72
N SER A 180 33.29 -14.89 6.06
CA SER A 180 32.18 -15.84 6.26
C SER A 180 31.83 -16.05 7.75
N LYS A 181 32.04 -15.00 8.55
CA LYS A 181 31.87 -15.04 10.00
C LYS A 181 30.40 -14.90 10.33
N LYS A 182 29.83 -15.95 10.95
CA LYS A 182 28.45 -15.98 11.43
C LYS A 182 28.35 -15.34 12.81
N THR A 183 27.50 -14.34 12.94
CA THR A 183 27.29 -13.60 14.20
C THR A 183 25.81 -13.34 14.44
N CYS A 184 25.43 -13.24 15.71
CA CYS A 184 24.12 -12.74 16.11
C CYS A 184 24.16 -11.22 16.21
N LYS A 185 23.24 -10.54 15.52
CA LYS A 185 23.13 -9.07 15.47
C LYS A 185 21.80 -8.63 16.06
N SER A 186 21.84 -7.56 16.84
CA SER A 186 20.66 -7.00 17.52
C SER A 186 19.63 -6.57 16.48
N CYS A 187 18.36 -6.94 16.69
CA CYS A 187 17.25 -6.45 15.87
C CYS A 187 17.13 -4.93 15.93
N SER A 188 17.47 -4.31 17.07
CA SER A 188 17.36 -2.87 17.28
C SER A 188 18.52 -2.06 16.71
N ASP A 189 19.75 -2.57 16.83
CA ASP A 189 20.95 -1.85 16.35
C ASP A 189 21.33 -2.23 14.92
N GLY A 190 20.92 -3.43 14.50
CA GLY A 190 21.28 -4.01 13.22
C GLY A 190 22.74 -4.47 13.17
N ALA A 191 23.29 -4.46 11.97
CA ALA A 191 24.64 -4.90 11.65
C ALA A 191 25.45 -3.73 11.08
N GLN A 192 25.91 -2.83 11.95
CA GLN A 192 26.72 -1.67 11.57
C GLN A 192 28.20 -2.06 11.40
N GLY A 193 28.87 -1.45 10.42
CA GLY A 193 30.32 -1.64 10.20
C GLY A 193 30.72 -3.03 9.68
N VAL A 194 29.75 -3.83 9.23
CA VAL A 194 29.97 -5.13 8.57
C VAL A 194 29.30 -5.12 7.20
N VAL A 195 29.74 -6.02 6.31
CA VAL A 195 29.16 -6.17 4.96
C VAL A 195 28.46 -7.53 4.89
N PRO A 196 27.18 -7.61 4.49
CA PRO A 196 26.28 -6.48 4.19
C PRO A 196 25.88 -5.71 5.45
N ALA A 197 25.73 -4.39 5.32
CA ALA A 197 25.25 -3.55 6.42
C ALA A 197 23.73 -3.69 6.53
N VAL A 198 23.23 -3.78 7.77
CA VAL A 198 21.79 -3.90 8.05
C VAL A 198 21.39 -2.83 9.04
N THR A 199 20.42 -2.00 8.69
CA THR A 199 19.84 -1.00 9.60
C THR A 199 18.93 -1.69 10.60
N GLY A 200 19.17 -1.48 11.89
CA GLY A 200 18.30 -2.00 12.95
C GLY A 200 16.96 -1.25 13.05
N ILE A 201 15.97 -1.90 13.65
CA ILE A 201 14.65 -1.33 13.91
C ILE A 201 14.54 -1.05 15.40
N HIS A 202 14.63 0.22 15.77
CA HIS A 202 14.58 0.65 17.16
C HIS A 202 13.35 0.08 17.90
N HIS A 203 13.54 -0.42 19.11
CA HIS A 203 12.54 -1.13 19.92
C HIS A 203 12.03 -2.46 19.34
N CYS A 204 12.74 -3.08 18.40
CA CYS A 204 12.37 -4.39 17.90
C CYS A 204 12.96 -5.51 18.76
N THR A 205 12.11 -6.38 19.29
CA THR A 205 12.49 -7.54 20.11
C THR A 205 12.48 -8.84 19.32
N ARG A 206 11.76 -8.90 18.19
CA ARG A 206 11.82 -10.05 17.28
C ARG A 206 11.80 -9.58 15.84
N CYS A 207 12.82 -9.95 15.07
CA CYS A 207 12.97 -9.54 13.70
C CYS A 207 13.23 -10.72 12.77
N THR A 208 12.85 -10.54 11.50
CA THR A 208 13.15 -11.44 10.40
C THR A 208 14.09 -10.72 9.43
N TYR A 209 15.21 -11.38 9.11
CA TYR A 209 16.21 -10.89 8.17
C TYR A 209 16.19 -11.73 6.89
N ALA A 210 16.06 -11.07 5.74
CA ALA A 210 16.06 -11.72 4.42
C ALA A 210 17.29 -11.31 3.60
N GLU A 211 18.20 -12.25 3.37
CA GLU A 211 19.43 -11.99 2.60
C GLU A 211 19.15 -11.72 1.11
N ASP A 212 18.16 -12.41 0.54
CA ASP A 212 17.83 -12.34 -0.89
C ASP A 212 16.98 -11.11 -1.27
N ASP A 213 16.41 -10.41 -0.30
CA ASP A 213 15.55 -9.23 -0.50
C ASP A 213 16.28 -7.94 -0.11
N GLY A 214 17.46 -7.73 -0.69
CA GLY A 214 18.25 -6.52 -0.47
C GLY A 214 18.69 -6.32 1.00
N ASN A 215 18.86 -7.42 1.74
CA ASN A 215 19.26 -7.39 3.16
C ASN A 215 18.21 -6.71 4.07
N ALA A 216 16.92 -6.85 3.75
CA ALA A 216 15.83 -6.27 4.51
C ALA A 216 15.67 -6.91 5.89
N LEU A 217 15.52 -6.06 6.91
CA LEU A 217 15.14 -6.43 8.26
C LEU A 217 13.68 -6.00 8.48
N THR A 218 12.87 -6.89 9.03
CA THR A 218 11.47 -6.60 9.39
C THR A 218 11.23 -6.95 10.85
N CYS A 219 10.37 -6.20 11.52
CA CYS A 219 10.05 -6.40 12.92
C CYS A 219 8.70 -7.11 13.09
N ASP A 220 8.74 -8.28 13.72
CA ASP A 220 7.55 -9.09 14.03
C ASP A 220 7.00 -8.79 15.43
N GLU A 221 7.86 -8.31 16.34
CA GLU A 221 7.48 -7.97 17.70
C GLU A 221 8.31 -6.80 18.22
N CYS A 222 7.63 -5.83 18.83
CA CYS A 222 8.23 -4.63 19.40
C CYS A 222 8.26 -4.72 20.93
N GLU A 223 9.07 -3.85 21.55
CA GLU A 223 9.06 -3.65 23.00
C GLU A 223 7.67 -3.23 23.50
N SER A 224 7.43 -3.46 24.79
CA SER A 224 6.17 -3.16 25.47
C SER A 224 5.69 -1.74 25.15
N ASP A 225 4.39 -1.58 24.89
CA ASP A 225 3.70 -0.34 24.49
C ASP A 225 3.87 0.12 23.04
N GLN A 226 4.63 -0.61 22.22
CA GLN A 226 4.77 -0.35 20.78
C GLN A 226 4.16 -1.45 19.93
N LYS A 227 3.84 -1.12 18.67
CA LYS A 227 3.47 -2.09 17.64
C LYS A 227 4.25 -1.84 16.36
N PRO A 228 4.47 -2.87 15.54
CA PRO A 228 5.08 -2.68 14.24
C PRO A 228 4.22 -1.75 13.37
N SER A 229 4.82 -1.09 12.39
CA SER A 229 4.10 -0.54 11.25
C SER A 229 3.57 -1.67 10.35
N GLU A 230 2.60 -1.37 9.49
CA GLU A 230 2.01 -2.38 8.58
C GLU A 230 3.04 -3.00 7.63
N ASP A 231 4.05 -2.22 7.22
CA ASP A 231 5.20 -2.68 6.44
C ASP A 231 6.30 -3.34 7.29
N LYS A 232 6.11 -3.41 8.62
CA LYS A 232 7.03 -3.97 9.62
C LYS A 232 8.42 -3.32 9.68
N THR A 233 8.59 -2.11 9.18
CA THR A 233 9.91 -1.45 9.16
C THR A 233 10.20 -0.62 10.41
N LYS A 234 9.18 -0.36 11.24
CA LYS A 234 9.28 0.50 12.44
C LYS A 234 8.48 -0.08 13.58
N CYS A 235 8.88 0.22 14.81
CA CYS A 235 8.08 0.07 16.01
C CYS A 235 7.60 1.46 16.43
N ASN A 236 6.27 1.63 16.50
CA ASN A 236 5.64 2.91 16.80
C ASN A 236 4.79 2.80 18.08
N PRO A 237 4.65 3.91 18.84
CA PRO A 237 3.69 3.96 19.94
C PRO A 237 2.27 3.71 19.41
N CYS A 238 1.44 2.94 20.11
CA CYS A 238 0.03 2.80 19.76
C CYS A 238 -0.87 3.42 20.81
N THR A 239 -1.82 4.22 20.36
CA THR A 239 -2.87 4.77 21.22
C THR A 239 -3.99 3.76 21.51
N ASP A 240 -4.24 2.82 20.60
CA ASP A 240 -5.28 1.80 20.73
C ASP A 240 -4.67 0.42 21.04
N ALA A 241 -5.06 -0.16 22.18
CA ALA A 241 -4.56 -1.46 22.63
C ALA A 241 -5.02 -2.64 21.75
N ASN A 242 -6.10 -2.48 20.99
CA ASN A 242 -6.61 -3.52 20.07
C ASN A 242 -6.00 -3.39 18.67
N CYS A 243 -5.04 -2.50 18.48
CA CYS A 243 -4.32 -2.34 17.24
C CYS A 243 -3.18 -3.34 17.10
N LEU A 244 -3.04 -3.93 15.90
CA LEU A 244 -1.92 -4.79 15.53
C LEU A 244 -0.75 -4.00 14.93
N PHE A 245 -1.05 -2.94 14.17
CA PHE A 245 -0.04 -2.13 13.47
C PHE A 245 -0.34 -0.64 13.58
N CYS A 246 0.65 0.17 13.96
CA CYS A 246 0.49 1.63 14.06
C CYS A 246 1.48 2.38 13.17
N ASP A 247 1.04 3.54 12.68
CA ASP A 247 1.92 4.49 12.00
C ASP A 247 2.77 5.30 12.98
N GLU A 248 3.65 6.15 12.47
CA GLU A 248 4.53 7.01 13.29
C GLU A 248 3.77 8.01 14.18
N GLY A 249 2.53 8.37 13.80
CA GLY A 249 1.65 9.23 14.58
C GLY A 249 0.92 8.49 15.70
N GLY A 250 1.07 7.16 15.76
CA GLY A 250 0.38 6.27 16.70
C GLY A 250 -1.08 6.01 16.37
N ALA A 251 -1.48 6.27 15.12
CA ALA A 251 -2.79 5.90 14.60
C ALA A 251 -2.78 4.43 14.17
N CYS A 252 -3.91 3.75 14.41
CA CYS A 252 -4.03 2.35 14.05
C CYS A 252 -4.16 2.18 12.52
N GLN A 253 -3.33 1.31 11.96
CA GLN A 253 -3.36 0.90 10.55
C GLN A 253 -4.17 -0.39 10.38
N LYS A 254 -4.11 -1.30 11.35
CA LYS A 254 -4.86 -2.57 11.31
C LYS A 254 -5.25 -3.05 12.69
N CYS A 255 -6.51 -3.44 12.82
CA CYS A 255 -7.07 -3.93 14.06
C CYS A 255 -6.86 -5.43 14.28
N GLY A 256 -6.83 -5.82 15.55
CA GLY A 256 -6.85 -7.22 15.98
C GLY A 256 -8.16 -7.93 15.63
N SER A 257 -8.16 -9.25 15.81
CA SER A 257 -9.33 -10.08 15.54
C SER A 257 -10.56 -9.61 16.34
N GLY A 258 -11.70 -9.43 15.66
CA GLY A 258 -12.96 -8.96 16.27
C GLY A 258 -13.11 -7.43 16.35
N PHE A 259 -12.16 -6.68 15.80
CA PHE A 259 -12.19 -5.24 15.71
C PHE A 259 -12.03 -4.79 14.26
N ILE A 260 -12.64 -3.64 13.94
CA ILE A 260 -12.52 -2.97 12.65
C ILE A 260 -12.02 -1.55 12.85
N LEU A 261 -11.35 -1.01 11.84
CA LEU A 261 -10.78 0.33 11.89
C LEU A 261 -11.89 1.37 11.65
N ASP A 262 -12.11 2.27 12.60
CA ASP A 262 -13.03 3.40 12.51
C ASP A 262 -12.26 4.70 12.76
N GLY A 263 -11.86 5.35 11.66
CA GLY A 263 -10.90 6.46 11.71
C GLY A 263 -9.52 5.95 12.09
N GLN A 264 -9.01 6.37 13.25
CA GLN A 264 -7.67 6.00 13.75
C GLN A 264 -7.72 4.95 14.88
N ASN A 265 -8.91 4.48 15.26
CA ASN A 265 -9.13 3.59 16.40
C ASN A 265 -9.80 2.29 15.98
N CYS A 266 -9.62 1.26 16.79
CA CYS A 266 -10.25 -0.04 16.63
C CYS A 266 -11.55 -0.12 17.42
N VAL A 267 -12.66 -0.28 16.70
CA VAL A 267 -13.97 -0.49 17.32
C VAL A 267 -14.34 -1.95 17.21
N LYS A 268 -14.86 -2.50 18.32
CA LYS A 268 -15.35 -3.88 18.32
C LYS A 268 -16.50 -4.00 17.34
N SER A 269 -16.46 -5.01 16.48
CA SER A 269 -17.59 -5.38 15.63
C SER A 269 -17.78 -6.89 15.63
N ASP A 270 -19.00 -7.30 15.93
CA ASP A 270 -19.43 -8.69 15.83
C ASP A 270 -20.11 -8.98 14.48
N CYS A 271 -20.11 -8.03 13.56
CA CYS A 271 -20.78 -8.13 12.27
C CYS A 271 -19.92 -8.87 11.25
N LYS A 272 -20.57 -9.61 10.35
CA LYS A 272 -19.98 -10.23 9.17
C LYS A 272 -19.85 -9.21 8.03
N THR A 273 -20.78 -8.26 7.92
CA THR A 273 -20.73 -7.20 6.90
C THR A 273 -19.46 -6.36 7.06
N GLU A 274 -18.71 -6.25 5.97
CA GLU A 274 -17.48 -5.46 5.93
C GLU A 274 -17.75 -3.98 6.25
N SER A 275 -16.85 -3.35 7.01
CA SER A 275 -16.99 -1.95 7.46
C SER A 275 -18.26 -1.66 8.29
N CYS A 276 -18.96 -2.69 8.76
CA CYS A 276 -20.13 -2.56 9.61
C CYS A 276 -19.72 -2.52 11.09
N LYS A 277 -20.01 -1.40 11.75
CA LYS A 277 -19.73 -1.17 13.18
C LYS A 277 -20.79 -1.80 14.09
N ALA A 278 -22.06 -1.75 13.69
CA ALA A 278 -23.16 -2.36 14.44
C ALA A 278 -24.19 -2.97 13.49
N CYS A 279 -24.74 -4.10 13.87
CA CYS A 279 -25.70 -4.88 13.08
C CYS A 279 -26.71 -5.60 13.99
N THR A 280 -27.80 -6.04 13.38
CA THR A 280 -28.73 -7.00 13.98
C THR A 280 -28.38 -8.42 13.54
N ASN A 281 -28.70 -9.42 14.37
CA ASN A 281 -28.43 -10.84 14.12
C ASN A 281 -26.98 -11.14 13.67
N PRO A 282 -25.97 -10.73 14.46
CA PRO A 282 -24.56 -10.83 14.09
C PRO A 282 -24.15 -12.27 13.75
N LYS A 283 -23.34 -12.42 12.70
CA LYS A 283 -22.78 -13.69 12.22
C LYS A 283 -23.83 -14.70 11.74
N THR A 284 -25.05 -14.24 11.41
CA THR A 284 -26.13 -15.06 10.84
C THR A 284 -26.40 -14.73 9.38
N ALA A 285 -27.22 -15.54 8.71
CA ALA A 285 -27.63 -15.30 7.32
C ALA A 285 -28.58 -14.08 7.18
N ASN A 286 -29.27 -13.69 8.26
CA ASN A 286 -30.19 -12.55 8.29
C ASN A 286 -29.55 -11.35 9.02
N GLU A 287 -28.22 -11.27 8.99
CA GLU A 287 -27.52 -10.11 9.51
C GLU A 287 -27.90 -8.86 8.71
N THR A 288 -28.11 -7.74 9.40
CA THR A 288 -28.40 -6.45 8.76
C THR A 288 -27.55 -5.39 9.42
N CYS A 289 -26.66 -4.75 8.66
CA CYS A 289 -25.89 -3.63 9.18
C CYS A 289 -26.81 -2.45 9.50
N THR A 290 -26.60 -1.84 10.66
CA THR A 290 -27.34 -0.67 11.13
C THR A 290 -26.47 0.57 11.22
N GLU A 291 -25.15 0.41 11.33
CA GLU A 291 -24.20 1.51 11.41
C GLU A 291 -22.86 1.09 10.79
N CYS A 292 -22.38 1.90 9.85
CA CYS A 292 -21.05 1.74 9.26
C CYS A 292 -19.99 2.49 10.07
N ILE A 293 -18.72 2.19 9.81
CA ILE A 293 -17.60 3.03 10.28
C ILE A 293 -17.73 4.46 9.75
N SER A 294 -17.07 5.42 10.40
CA SER A 294 -17.20 6.87 10.15
C SER A 294 -16.91 7.31 8.73
N THR A 295 -16.09 6.56 7.99
CA THR A 295 -15.74 6.83 6.59
C THR A 295 -16.77 6.31 5.60
N HIS A 296 -17.73 5.48 6.05
CA HIS A 296 -18.71 4.80 5.21
C HIS A 296 -20.14 5.23 5.51
N HIS A 297 -21.03 4.90 4.58
CA HIS A 297 -22.45 5.22 4.59
C HIS A 297 -23.25 3.95 4.34
N LEU A 298 -24.38 3.82 5.04
CA LEU A 298 -25.29 2.69 4.88
C LEU A 298 -26.01 2.77 3.53
N THR A 299 -25.95 1.70 2.73
CA THR A 299 -26.71 1.56 1.49
C THR A 299 -28.18 1.18 1.77
N PRO A 300 -29.09 1.28 0.79
CA PRO A 300 -30.48 0.80 0.93
C PRO A 300 -30.62 -0.70 1.27
N THR A 301 -29.57 -1.48 1.01
CA THR A 301 -29.45 -2.93 1.28
C THR A 301 -28.68 -3.23 2.56
N SER A 302 -28.47 -2.22 3.42
CA SER A 302 -27.74 -2.34 4.69
C SER A 302 -26.32 -2.87 4.54
N GLN A 303 -25.62 -2.43 3.49
CA GLN A 303 -24.18 -2.60 3.32
C GLN A 303 -23.47 -1.27 3.55
N CYS A 304 -22.14 -1.28 3.64
CA CYS A 304 -21.35 -0.09 3.89
C CYS A 304 -20.52 0.29 2.67
N VAL A 305 -20.69 1.53 2.18
CA VAL A 305 -19.90 2.08 1.07
C VAL A 305 -19.29 3.43 1.44
N GLN A 306 -18.07 3.69 0.98
CA GLN A 306 -17.39 4.95 1.27
C GLN A 306 -18.08 6.15 0.58
N TYR A 307 -18.40 5.99 -0.72
CA TYR A 307 -18.96 7.06 -1.55
C TYR A 307 -20.33 6.64 -2.10
N CYS A 308 -21.38 7.40 -1.76
CA CYS A 308 -22.73 7.09 -2.22
C CYS A 308 -22.92 7.29 -3.74
N GLN A 309 -22.09 8.11 -4.37
CA GLN A 309 -22.16 8.37 -5.81
C GLN A 309 -21.86 7.12 -6.65
N THR A 310 -21.22 6.10 -6.09
CA THR A 310 -21.01 4.80 -6.77
C THR A 310 -22.33 4.08 -7.04
N LEU A 311 -23.40 4.45 -6.33
CA LEU A 311 -24.76 3.94 -6.48
C LEU A 311 -25.56 4.70 -7.55
N GLY A 312 -24.94 5.62 -8.30
CA GLY A 312 -25.59 6.44 -9.31
C GLY A 312 -26.05 7.79 -8.75
N ASN A 313 -27.36 8.04 -8.71
CA ASN A 313 -27.95 9.31 -8.27
C ASN A 313 -28.04 9.45 -6.73
N TYR A 314 -27.23 8.73 -5.96
CA TYR A 314 -27.28 8.78 -4.50
C TYR A 314 -26.26 9.77 -3.93
N TYR A 315 -26.61 10.38 -2.79
CA TYR A 315 -25.78 11.33 -2.07
C TYR A 315 -25.62 10.92 -0.60
N ALA A 316 -24.58 11.43 0.05
CA ALA A 316 -24.34 11.19 1.47
C ALA A 316 -25.32 12.00 2.32
N GLY A 317 -26.02 11.33 3.23
CA GLY A 317 -26.93 11.98 4.17
C GLY A 317 -27.08 11.14 5.44
N THR A 318 -28.19 11.32 6.15
CA THR A 318 -28.52 10.55 7.35
C THR A 318 -29.87 9.83 7.23
N ASN A 319 -30.00 8.65 7.80
CA ASN A 319 -31.27 7.92 7.90
C ASN A 319 -32.15 8.47 9.07
N ALA A 320 -33.30 7.84 9.32
CA ALA A 320 -34.23 8.23 10.38
C ALA A 320 -33.62 8.18 11.79
N ASP A 321 -32.60 7.34 11.99
CA ASP A 321 -31.87 7.17 13.25
C ASP A 321 -30.65 8.09 13.36
N ASN A 322 -30.54 9.10 12.48
CA ASN A 322 -29.39 10.02 12.37
C ASN A 322 -28.04 9.34 12.10
N LYS A 323 -28.03 8.16 11.48
CA LYS A 323 -26.82 7.45 11.05
C LYS A 323 -26.48 7.77 9.59
N LYS A 324 -25.19 7.77 9.25
CA LYS A 324 -24.70 7.98 7.88
C LYS A 324 -25.31 6.97 6.90
N ALA A 325 -25.97 7.47 5.86
CA ALA A 325 -26.64 6.64 4.87
C ALA A 325 -26.62 7.29 3.48
N CYS A 326 -26.72 6.45 2.45
CA CYS A 326 -26.89 6.89 1.08
C CYS A 326 -28.37 7.13 0.80
N LYS A 327 -28.68 8.34 0.33
CA LYS A 327 -30.04 8.76 -0.03
C LYS A 327 -30.14 8.99 -1.52
N GLU A 328 -31.24 8.53 -2.11
CA GLU A 328 -31.52 8.78 -3.51
C GLU A 328 -31.85 10.25 -3.76
N CYS A 329 -31.26 10.85 -4.79
CA CYS A 329 -31.64 12.17 -5.27
C CYS A 329 -32.94 12.06 -6.06
N ALA A 330 -34.08 12.25 -5.37
CA ALA A 330 -35.42 12.16 -5.96
C ALA A 330 -35.87 13.44 -6.70
N VAL A 331 -35.03 14.47 -6.76
CA VAL A 331 -35.37 15.73 -7.47
C VAL A 331 -35.39 15.47 -8.97
N ALA A 332 -36.56 15.61 -9.58
CA ALA A 332 -36.75 15.39 -11.01
C ALA A 332 -35.77 16.23 -11.85
N ASN A 333 -35.12 15.59 -12.83
CA ASN A 333 -34.12 16.18 -13.72
C ASN A 333 -32.88 16.76 -13.02
N CYS A 334 -32.65 16.39 -11.76
CA CYS A 334 -31.43 16.71 -11.06
C CYS A 334 -30.33 15.70 -11.39
N LYS A 335 -29.12 16.22 -11.65
CA LYS A 335 -27.92 15.42 -11.90
C LYS A 335 -27.20 15.07 -10.60
N THR A 336 -27.07 16.04 -9.68
CA THR A 336 -26.43 15.84 -8.37
C THR A 336 -27.17 16.56 -7.27
N CYS A 337 -27.39 15.89 -6.14
CA CYS A 337 -27.92 16.49 -4.92
C CYS A 337 -26.79 16.83 -3.94
N GLY A 338 -26.98 17.88 -3.14
CA GLY A 338 -26.14 18.17 -1.97
C GLY A 338 -26.58 17.38 -0.74
N ASP A 339 -25.87 17.52 0.37
CA ASP A 339 -26.06 16.73 1.61
C ASP A 339 -27.45 16.86 2.26
N GLN A 340 -28.19 17.91 1.90
CA GLN A 340 -29.56 18.17 2.35
C GLN A 340 -30.63 17.73 1.31
N GLY A 341 -30.22 17.11 0.20
CA GLY A 341 -31.12 16.60 -0.85
C GLY A 341 -31.58 17.62 -1.90
N GLN A 342 -31.14 18.87 -1.81
CA GLN A 342 -31.39 19.91 -2.82
C GLN A 342 -30.53 19.70 -4.06
N CYS A 343 -31.07 20.06 -5.21
CA CYS A 343 -30.35 19.94 -6.47
C CYS A 343 -29.19 20.95 -6.57
N GLN A 344 -28.00 20.46 -6.88
CA GLN A 344 -26.81 21.27 -7.13
C GLN A 344 -26.62 21.54 -8.61
N THR A 345 -26.76 20.50 -9.43
CA THR A 345 -26.66 20.62 -10.90
C THR A 345 -27.81 19.88 -11.56
N CYS A 346 -28.37 20.48 -12.61
CA CYS A 346 -29.46 19.89 -13.38
C CYS A 346 -28.92 19.10 -14.58
N ASN A 347 -29.72 18.16 -15.07
CA ASN A 347 -29.46 17.49 -16.33
C ASN A 347 -29.49 18.49 -17.50
N ASN A 348 -28.82 18.16 -18.61
CA ASN A 348 -28.85 18.98 -19.82
C ASN A 348 -30.29 19.24 -20.27
N GLY A 349 -30.56 20.43 -20.80
CA GLY A 349 -31.92 20.90 -21.08
C GLY A 349 -32.67 21.45 -19.87
N PHE A 350 -32.06 21.53 -18.68
CA PHE A 350 -32.65 22.13 -17.49
C PHE A 350 -31.67 23.09 -16.79
N TYR A 351 -32.21 24.10 -16.12
CA TYR A 351 -31.47 25.05 -15.29
C TYR A 351 -31.97 25.01 -13.84
N LYS A 352 -31.10 25.43 -12.92
CA LYS A 352 -31.43 25.49 -11.49
C LYS A 352 -32.36 26.67 -11.21
N ASN A 353 -33.51 26.39 -10.61
CA ASN A 353 -34.50 27.38 -10.19
C ASN A 353 -34.88 27.10 -8.73
N GLY A 354 -34.19 27.76 -7.79
CA GLY A 354 -34.25 27.40 -6.38
C GLY A 354 -33.64 26.01 -6.14
N ASP A 355 -34.39 25.14 -5.47
CA ASP A 355 -33.99 23.75 -5.17
C ASP A 355 -34.36 22.74 -6.27
N ALA A 356 -35.04 23.19 -7.33
CA ALA A 356 -35.55 22.36 -8.42
C ALA A 356 -34.88 22.67 -9.77
N CYS A 357 -35.15 21.81 -10.77
CA CYS A 357 -34.69 21.95 -12.14
C CYS A 357 -35.86 22.33 -13.05
N SER A 358 -35.77 23.48 -13.71
CA SER A 358 -36.75 23.96 -14.69
C SER A 358 -36.21 23.78 -16.11
N PRO A 359 -37.06 23.46 -17.10
CA PRO A 359 -36.62 23.23 -18.47
C PRO A 359 -36.06 24.50 -19.12
N CYS A 360 -35.05 24.32 -19.95
CA CYS A 360 -34.58 25.33 -20.88
C CYS A 360 -35.59 25.57 -22.01
N HIS A 361 -35.46 26.68 -22.71
CA HIS A 361 -36.11 26.86 -24.00
C HIS A 361 -35.67 25.75 -24.98
N GLU A 362 -36.58 25.27 -25.84
CA GLU A 362 -36.33 24.14 -26.76
C GLU A 362 -35.18 24.37 -27.74
N SER A 363 -34.81 25.62 -27.98
CA SER A 363 -33.68 26.00 -28.84
C SER A 363 -32.31 25.87 -28.17
N CYS A 364 -32.25 25.68 -26.85
CA CYS A 364 -31.01 25.63 -26.08
C CYS A 364 -30.62 24.18 -25.74
N LYS A 365 -29.33 23.87 -25.71
CA LYS A 365 -28.80 22.61 -25.14
C LYS A 365 -28.63 22.74 -23.63
N THR A 366 -28.06 23.85 -23.19
CA THR A 366 -28.03 24.26 -21.77
C THR A 366 -28.39 25.73 -21.67
N CYS A 367 -28.87 26.16 -20.51
CA CYS A 367 -29.32 27.53 -20.30
C CYS A 367 -29.06 28.00 -18.86
N SER A 368 -29.07 29.32 -18.69
CA SER A 368 -29.01 29.97 -17.38
C SER A 368 -30.41 30.27 -16.82
N ALA A 369 -31.42 30.34 -17.68
CA ALA A 369 -32.83 30.56 -17.38
C ALA A 369 -33.71 30.09 -18.57
N GLY A 370 -35.03 30.25 -18.45
CA GLY A 370 -36.00 29.62 -19.36
C GLY A 370 -36.23 30.32 -20.72
N ALA A 371 -35.65 31.50 -20.99
CA ALA A 371 -35.92 32.19 -22.27
C ALA A 371 -34.99 31.72 -23.40
N ALA A 372 -35.42 31.92 -24.65
CA ALA A 372 -34.62 31.60 -25.85
C ALA A 372 -33.29 32.36 -25.94
N SER A 373 -33.16 33.48 -25.21
CA SER A 373 -31.95 34.29 -25.09
C SER A 373 -31.05 33.92 -23.92
N ASP A 374 -31.43 32.90 -23.13
CA ASP A 374 -30.69 32.48 -21.96
C ASP A 374 -29.82 31.23 -22.20
N CYS A 375 -29.66 30.83 -23.47
CA CYS A 375 -28.84 29.68 -23.83
C CYS A 375 -27.38 29.93 -23.43
N THR A 376 -26.78 28.95 -22.76
CA THR A 376 -25.35 28.93 -22.42
C THR A 376 -24.58 27.96 -23.31
N GLU A 377 -25.28 27.02 -23.96
CA GLU A 377 -24.75 26.12 -24.99
C GLU A 377 -25.86 25.80 -26.00
N CYS A 378 -25.48 25.61 -27.26
CA CYS A 378 -26.41 25.34 -28.34
C CYS A 378 -26.43 23.86 -28.75
N PRO A 379 -27.55 23.37 -29.30
CA PRO A 379 -27.61 22.04 -29.90
C PRO A 379 -26.58 21.88 -31.03
N THR A 380 -26.19 20.64 -31.31
CA THR A 380 -25.28 20.29 -32.42
C THR A 380 -25.75 20.95 -33.73
N GLY A 381 -24.82 21.57 -34.45
CA GLY A 381 -25.14 22.31 -35.69
C GLY A 381 -25.56 23.76 -35.51
N LYS A 382 -25.77 24.25 -34.28
CA LYS A 382 -26.17 25.64 -34.00
C LYS A 382 -25.07 26.41 -33.29
N ALA A 383 -24.90 27.68 -33.64
CA ALA A 383 -23.93 28.57 -33.02
C ALA A 383 -24.59 29.47 -31.97
N LEU A 384 -23.86 29.74 -30.87
CA LEU A 384 -24.31 30.66 -29.83
C LEU A 384 -23.99 32.10 -30.22
N LYS A 385 -25.02 32.93 -30.32
CA LYS A 385 -24.88 34.38 -30.46
C LYS A 385 -25.07 35.04 -29.11
N TYR A 386 -23.98 35.52 -28.52
CA TYR A 386 -23.99 36.18 -27.22
C TYR A 386 -24.84 37.45 -27.20
N GLY A 387 -25.57 37.64 -26.10
CA GLY A 387 -26.22 38.89 -25.75
C GLY A 387 -25.24 39.90 -25.14
N ASN A 388 -25.77 41.01 -24.63
CA ASN A 388 -24.97 42.13 -24.12
C ASN A 388 -24.09 41.78 -22.90
N ASP A 389 -24.49 40.78 -22.10
CA ASP A 389 -23.72 40.36 -20.92
C ASP A 389 -22.53 39.43 -21.24
N GLY A 390 -22.44 38.90 -22.47
CA GLY A 390 -21.35 38.02 -22.90
C GLY A 390 -21.29 36.65 -22.23
N THR A 391 -22.33 36.24 -21.49
CA THR A 391 -22.40 34.97 -20.74
C THR A 391 -23.45 34.01 -21.29
N LYS A 392 -24.51 34.54 -21.92
CA LYS A 392 -25.62 33.79 -22.50
C LYS A 392 -26.08 34.42 -23.80
N GLY A 393 -26.96 33.75 -24.53
CA GLY A 393 -27.48 34.27 -25.78
C GLY A 393 -28.50 33.39 -26.47
N THR A 394 -28.68 33.62 -27.77
CA THR A 394 -29.62 32.89 -28.62
C THR A 394 -28.87 31.89 -29.50
N CYS A 395 -29.43 30.70 -29.67
CA CYS A 395 -28.91 29.72 -30.62
C CYS A 395 -29.51 29.97 -32.01
N GLY A 396 -28.65 30.05 -33.02
CA GLY A 396 -29.05 30.24 -34.41
C GLY A 396 -28.24 29.37 -35.37
N GLU A 397 -28.47 29.56 -36.66
CA GLU A 397 -27.55 29.00 -37.66
C GLU A 397 -26.13 29.47 -37.40
N GLY A 398 -25.16 28.64 -37.80
CA GLY A 398 -23.76 29.02 -37.79
C GLY A 398 -23.45 30.17 -38.76
N CYS A 399 -22.16 30.38 -39.00
CA CYS A 399 -21.65 31.35 -39.93
C CYS A 399 -22.31 31.24 -41.32
N THR A 400 -22.67 32.40 -41.88
CA THR A 400 -23.12 32.59 -43.26
C THR A 400 -22.15 33.50 -44.00
N THR A 401 -21.93 33.25 -45.28
CA THR A 401 -21.07 34.10 -46.11
C THR A 401 -21.80 35.38 -46.56
N GLY A 402 -21.06 36.47 -46.71
CA GLY A 402 -21.58 37.77 -47.15
C GLY A 402 -20.47 38.71 -47.59
N THR A 403 -20.84 39.94 -47.94
CA THR A 403 -19.91 40.97 -48.40
C THR A 403 -20.01 42.25 -47.56
N GLY A 404 -18.89 42.94 -47.41
CA GLY A 404 -18.78 44.19 -46.64
C GLY A 404 -18.33 44.02 -45.18
N ALA A 405 -18.29 45.14 -44.45
CA ALA A 405 -17.83 45.18 -43.06
C ALA A 405 -18.69 44.31 -42.15
N GLY A 406 -18.05 43.52 -41.28
CA GLY A 406 -18.67 42.56 -40.37
C GLY A 406 -19.15 41.27 -41.06
N ALA A 407 -19.06 41.18 -42.39
CA ALA A 407 -19.45 39.99 -43.12
C ALA A 407 -18.33 38.95 -43.16
N CYS A 408 -18.71 37.68 -43.04
CA CYS A 408 -17.77 36.59 -43.21
C CYS A 408 -17.62 36.24 -44.68
N LYS A 409 -16.38 36.12 -45.15
CA LYS A 409 -16.08 35.63 -46.50
C LYS A 409 -16.04 34.10 -46.56
N THR A 410 -15.43 33.48 -45.55
CA THR A 410 -15.26 32.01 -45.49
C THR A 410 -15.69 31.47 -44.12
N CYS A 411 -16.68 30.58 -44.10
CA CYS A 411 -17.10 29.85 -42.91
C CYS A 411 -16.35 28.51 -42.77
N GLY A 412 -15.02 28.57 -42.62
CA GLY A 412 -14.13 27.41 -42.70
C GLY A 412 -13.78 26.75 -41.37
N LEU A 413 -14.36 27.20 -40.25
CA LEU A 413 -14.23 26.55 -38.94
C LEU A 413 -15.53 25.83 -38.60
N THR A 414 -15.45 24.54 -38.25
CA THR A 414 -16.61 23.76 -37.82
C THR A 414 -16.31 23.05 -36.51
N ILE A 415 -17.14 23.27 -35.49
CA ILE A 415 -17.02 22.68 -34.15
C ILE A 415 -18.40 22.19 -33.75
N ASP A 416 -18.51 20.92 -33.36
CA ASP A 416 -19.79 20.26 -33.04
C ASP A 416 -20.89 20.48 -34.10
N GLY A 417 -20.49 20.49 -35.37
CA GLY A 417 -21.36 20.70 -36.53
C GLY A 417 -21.76 22.15 -36.79
N ALA A 418 -21.49 23.09 -35.89
CA ALA A 418 -21.76 24.51 -36.11
C ALA A 418 -20.59 25.16 -36.88
N SER A 419 -20.92 25.96 -37.89
CA SER A 419 -19.94 26.74 -38.66
C SER A 419 -19.62 28.07 -38.00
N TYR A 420 -18.37 28.52 -38.10
CA TYR A 420 -17.87 29.79 -37.60
C TYR A 420 -17.01 30.47 -38.66
N CYS A 421 -16.91 31.80 -38.58
CA CYS A 421 -16.12 32.54 -39.55
C CYS A 421 -14.63 32.26 -39.38
N SER A 422 -13.95 31.95 -40.48
CA SER A 422 -12.50 31.76 -40.54
C SER A 422 -11.78 32.84 -41.35
N GLU A 423 -12.51 33.64 -42.13
CA GLU A 423 -11.98 34.75 -42.92
C GLU A 423 -13.06 35.81 -43.12
N CYS A 424 -12.76 37.05 -42.78
CA CYS A 424 -13.62 38.22 -42.98
C CYS A 424 -13.49 38.78 -44.39
N ASP A 425 -14.57 39.38 -44.88
CA ASP A 425 -14.59 39.95 -46.23
C ASP A 425 -13.74 41.21 -46.35
N THR A 426 -13.63 41.99 -45.28
CA THR A 426 -12.79 43.19 -45.26
C THR A 426 -11.39 42.92 -44.69
N GLN A 427 -10.39 43.60 -45.25
CA GLN A 427 -8.98 43.40 -44.90
C GLN A 427 -8.62 43.92 -43.50
N ASN A 428 -9.45 44.79 -42.90
CA ASN A 428 -9.19 45.41 -41.59
C ASN A 428 -9.92 44.70 -40.42
N GLU A 429 -10.50 43.54 -40.70
CA GLU A 429 -11.23 42.71 -39.74
C GLU A 429 -10.60 41.33 -39.61
N HIS A 430 -10.84 40.68 -38.48
CA HIS A 430 -10.50 39.29 -38.25
C HIS A 430 -11.63 38.59 -37.50
N PRO A 431 -11.74 37.25 -37.59
CA PRO A 431 -12.67 36.51 -36.76
C PRO A 431 -12.27 36.59 -35.29
N GLN A 432 -13.14 37.16 -34.47
CA GLN A 432 -13.07 37.15 -33.02
C GLN A 432 -14.23 36.30 -32.49
N ASN A 433 -13.91 35.20 -31.79
CA ASN A 433 -14.90 34.20 -31.35
C ASN A 433 -15.82 33.71 -32.50
N GLY A 434 -15.28 33.62 -33.72
CA GLY A 434 -16.01 33.12 -34.89
C GLY A 434 -16.91 34.15 -35.60
N VAL A 435 -16.87 35.42 -35.22
CA VAL A 435 -17.57 36.54 -35.88
C VAL A 435 -16.57 37.62 -36.29
N CYS A 436 -16.78 38.25 -37.44
CA CYS A 436 -15.90 39.31 -37.91
C CYS A 436 -15.99 40.56 -37.06
N ALA A 437 -14.84 41.02 -36.58
CA ALA A 437 -14.71 42.24 -35.79
C ALA A 437 -13.54 43.08 -36.28
N ALA A 438 -13.69 44.40 -36.23
CA ALA A 438 -12.62 45.33 -36.58
C ALA A 438 -11.51 45.31 -35.53
N THR A 439 -10.27 45.48 -35.97
CA THR A 439 -9.13 45.62 -35.06
C THR A 439 -9.20 46.95 -34.33
N ASN A 440 -9.31 46.92 -33.01
CA ASN A 440 -9.30 48.11 -32.16
C ASN A 440 -8.00 48.16 -31.34
N ARG A 441 -7.43 49.36 -31.14
CA ARG A 441 -6.14 49.52 -30.43
C ARG A 441 -6.25 49.43 -28.90
N ARG A 442 -7.47 49.45 -28.34
CA ARG A 442 -7.71 49.46 -26.89
C ARG A 442 -8.00 48.06 -26.30
N THR A 443 -8.45 47.12 -27.13
CA THR A 443 -8.70 45.71 -26.81
C THR A 443 -8.19 44.86 -27.98
N MET A 444 -6.89 44.98 -28.27
CA MET A 444 -6.25 44.36 -29.42
C MET A 444 -6.19 42.83 -29.22
N THR A 445 -7.13 42.11 -29.83
CA THR A 445 -7.17 40.63 -29.80
C THR A 445 -6.29 40.00 -30.88
N CYS A 446 -5.91 40.77 -31.90
CA CYS A 446 -5.02 40.35 -32.98
C CYS A 446 -3.77 41.23 -33.02
N ASN A 447 -2.59 40.62 -32.84
CA ASN A 447 -1.30 41.30 -32.86
C ASN A 447 -0.73 41.44 -34.28
N ASN A 448 -1.03 40.48 -35.16
CA ASN A 448 -0.61 40.49 -36.56
C ASN A 448 -1.81 40.22 -37.47
N LEU A 449 -2.36 41.30 -38.03
CA LEU A 449 -3.51 41.26 -38.91
C LEU A 449 -3.09 40.82 -40.32
N GLY A 450 -3.72 39.77 -40.83
CA GLY A 450 -3.69 39.39 -42.23
C GLY A 450 -4.92 39.93 -42.98
N SER A 451 -5.03 39.61 -44.28
CA SER A 451 -6.20 40.01 -45.07
C SER A 451 -7.44 39.22 -44.63
N GLY A 452 -8.26 39.81 -43.74
CA GLY A 452 -9.50 39.18 -43.24
C GLY A 452 -9.26 38.10 -42.17
N VAL A 453 -8.03 37.93 -41.69
CA VAL A 453 -7.64 36.89 -40.72
C VAL A 453 -6.65 37.45 -39.71
N CYS A 454 -6.44 36.75 -38.61
CA CYS A 454 -5.36 37.02 -37.67
C CYS A 454 -4.25 35.97 -37.77
N ASN A 455 -3.04 36.42 -38.08
CA ASN A 455 -1.85 35.57 -38.14
C ASN A 455 -1.28 35.26 -36.75
N THR A 456 -1.43 36.17 -35.79
CA THR A 456 -0.95 36.02 -34.41
C THR A 456 -1.90 36.74 -33.47
N CYS A 457 -2.49 36.02 -32.53
CA CYS A 457 -3.41 36.61 -31.56
C CYS A 457 -2.67 37.23 -30.37
N ALA A 458 -3.39 37.99 -29.56
CA ALA A 458 -2.90 38.41 -28.26
C ALA A 458 -2.64 37.19 -27.35
N ASN A 459 -1.65 37.31 -26.46
CA ASN A 459 -1.33 36.25 -25.51
C ASN A 459 -2.55 35.95 -24.61
N GLY A 460 -2.77 34.67 -24.30
CA GLY A 460 -3.95 34.23 -23.55
C GLY A 460 -5.20 34.03 -24.39
N LEU A 461 -5.14 34.21 -25.72
CA LEU A 461 -6.19 33.80 -26.66
C LEU A 461 -5.77 32.53 -27.42
N LEU A 462 -6.74 31.77 -27.89
CA LEU A 462 -6.51 30.64 -28.78
C LEU A 462 -6.53 31.12 -30.24
N ARG A 463 -5.45 30.93 -30.98
CA ARG A 463 -5.43 31.11 -32.44
C ARG A 463 -5.90 29.84 -33.14
N MET A 464 -6.91 29.95 -33.98
CA MET A 464 -7.51 28.80 -34.68
C MET A 464 -8.14 29.21 -36.01
N ASN A 465 -7.77 28.55 -37.10
CA ASN A 465 -8.29 28.76 -38.46
C ASN A 465 -8.46 30.24 -38.82
N GLY A 466 -7.42 31.06 -38.60
CA GLY A 466 -7.41 32.48 -38.96
C GLY A 466 -8.14 33.42 -37.99
N GLY A 467 -8.67 32.93 -36.86
CA GLY A 467 -9.32 33.76 -35.84
C GLY A 467 -8.67 33.68 -34.45
N CYS A 468 -9.12 34.56 -33.56
CA CYS A 468 -8.72 34.62 -32.15
C CYS A 468 -9.91 34.34 -31.24
N TYR A 469 -9.76 33.38 -30.33
CA TYR A 469 -10.86 32.85 -29.52
C TYR A 469 -10.55 32.93 -28.03
N GLU A 470 -11.51 33.39 -27.24
CA GLU A 470 -11.50 33.30 -25.79
C GLU A 470 -11.81 31.85 -25.38
N THR A 471 -11.05 31.27 -24.44
CA THR A 471 -11.34 29.91 -23.93
C THR A 471 -12.51 29.88 -22.93
N THR A 472 -13.06 31.03 -22.58
CA THR A 472 -14.25 31.17 -21.73
C THR A 472 -15.54 31.31 -22.54
N LYS A 473 -15.44 31.49 -23.87
CA LYS A 473 -16.60 31.69 -24.76
C LYS A 473 -16.60 30.70 -25.91
N PHE A 474 -17.78 30.42 -26.44
CA PHE A 474 -17.90 29.63 -27.66
C PHE A 474 -17.41 30.44 -28.88
N PRO A 475 -16.74 29.78 -29.84
CA PRO A 475 -16.43 28.34 -29.86
C PRO A 475 -15.12 27.93 -29.16
N GLY A 476 -14.29 28.87 -28.70
CA GLY A 476 -12.97 28.56 -28.12
C GLY A 476 -13.04 27.61 -26.92
N LYS A 477 -14.04 27.79 -26.06
CA LYS A 477 -14.33 26.93 -24.90
C LYS A 477 -14.55 25.45 -25.25
N SER A 478 -15.06 25.14 -26.44
CA SER A 478 -15.28 23.75 -26.88
C SER A 478 -13.99 23.03 -27.26
N VAL A 479 -12.93 23.78 -27.57
CA VAL A 479 -11.68 23.25 -28.14
C VAL A 479 -10.55 23.28 -27.11
N CYS A 480 -10.58 24.25 -26.19
CA CYS A 480 -9.47 24.50 -25.29
C CYS A 480 -9.98 24.98 -23.93
N GLU A 481 -9.60 24.27 -22.86
CA GLU A 481 -9.96 24.63 -21.49
C GLU A 481 -9.21 25.88 -21.02
N GLY A 482 -8.00 26.10 -21.53
CA GLY A 482 -7.19 27.27 -21.20
C GLY A 482 -6.11 27.54 -22.25
N ALA A 483 -5.93 28.81 -22.63
CA ALA A 483 -4.84 29.25 -23.49
C ALA A 483 -3.57 29.51 -22.68
N ASN A 484 -2.41 29.51 -23.34
CA ASN A 484 -1.15 29.88 -22.72
C ASN A 484 -1.12 31.38 -22.42
N ALA A 485 -0.69 31.76 -21.22
CA ALA A 485 -0.67 33.17 -20.79
C ALA A 485 0.31 34.03 -21.61
N ASP A 486 1.35 33.41 -22.17
CA ASP A 486 2.44 34.09 -22.89
C ASP A 486 2.44 33.78 -24.40
N ALA A 487 1.41 33.09 -24.91
CA ALA A 487 1.31 32.71 -26.33
C ALA A 487 -0.15 32.66 -26.80
N ASP A 488 -0.35 32.45 -28.10
CA ASP A 488 -1.68 32.30 -28.71
C ASP A 488 -2.11 30.84 -28.92
N THR A 489 -1.56 29.93 -28.13
CA THR A 489 -1.72 28.48 -28.27
C THR A 489 -2.57 27.90 -27.14
N CYS A 490 -3.19 26.75 -27.41
CA CYS A 490 -3.92 26.04 -26.38
C CYS A 490 -2.96 25.38 -25.37
N LYS A 491 -3.20 25.57 -24.07
CA LYS A 491 -2.46 24.90 -22.99
C LYS A 491 -3.03 23.51 -22.74
N THR A 492 -4.36 23.41 -22.65
CA THR A 492 -5.08 22.16 -22.38
C THR A 492 -6.18 21.96 -23.43
N PRO A 493 -5.91 21.19 -24.50
CA PRO A 493 -6.92 20.88 -25.51
C PRO A 493 -8.05 20.05 -24.89
N THR A 494 -9.28 20.38 -25.26
CA THR A 494 -10.46 19.58 -24.89
C THR A 494 -10.39 18.23 -25.61
N PRO A 495 -10.75 17.11 -24.94
CA PRO A 495 -10.76 15.79 -25.56
C PRO A 495 -11.51 15.76 -26.90
N GLY A 496 -10.91 15.12 -27.90
CA GLY A 496 -11.43 15.05 -29.27
C GLY A 496 -10.93 16.14 -30.21
N TYR A 497 -10.16 17.10 -29.71
CA TYR A 497 -9.61 18.19 -30.53
C TYR A 497 -8.10 18.35 -30.38
N LYS A 498 -7.45 18.76 -31.47
CA LYS A 498 -6.04 19.17 -31.51
C LYS A 498 -5.92 20.46 -32.31
N VAL A 499 -5.12 21.41 -31.84
CA VAL A 499 -4.78 22.61 -32.60
C VAL A 499 -3.29 22.56 -32.92
N GLU A 500 -2.95 22.48 -34.20
CA GLU A 500 -1.56 22.39 -34.67
C GLU A 500 -1.27 23.53 -35.66
N ALA A 501 -0.23 24.31 -35.37
CA ALA A 501 0.13 25.49 -36.14
C ALA A 501 -1.05 26.47 -36.40
N GLY A 502 -2.00 26.56 -35.45
CA GLY A 502 -3.18 27.41 -35.57
C GLY A 502 -4.31 26.81 -36.43
N LYS A 503 -4.26 25.52 -36.77
CA LYS A 503 -5.33 24.80 -37.47
C LYS A 503 -6.00 23.77 -36.54
N LEU A 504 -7.32 23.77 -36.49
CA LEU A 504 -8.11 22.77 -35.77
C LEU A 504 -8.10 21.43 -36.52
N VAL A 505 -7.87 20.37 -35.76
CA VAL A 505 -8.02 18.97 -36.14
C VAL A 505 -9.01 18.34 -35.18
N THR A 506 -10.10 17.80 -35.72
CA THR A 506 -11.08 17.00 -34.96
C THR A 506 -10.64 15.55 -35.03
N CYS A 507 -10.48 14.92 -33.88
CA CYS A 507 -10.11 13.52 -33.79
C CYS A 507 -11.25 12.59 -34.21
N SER A 508 -10.91 11.34 -34.55
CA SER A 508 -11.89 10.31 -34.85
C SER A 508 -12.77 9.98 -33.62
N LYS A 509 -13.96 9.43 -33.85
CA LYS A 509 -14.92 9.11 -32.78
C LYS A 509 -14.29 8.24 -31.69
N GLY A 510 -14.50 8.61 -30.42
CA GLY A 510 -13.97 7.88 -29.27
C GLY A 510 -12.49 8.13 -28.98
N CYS A 511 -11.87 9.09 -29.68
CA CYS A 511 -10.49 9.49 -29.47
C CYS A 511 -10.41 10.78 -28.64
N ASP A 512 -9.63 10.76 -27.57
CA ASP A 512 -9.35 11.94 -26.74
C ASP A 512 -8.22 12.78 -27.33
N THR A 513 -7.12 12.14 -27.72
CA THR A 513 -5.98 12.81 -28.34
C THR A 513 -5.57 12.08 -29.59
N CYS A 514 -5.27 12.82 -30.66
CA CYS A 514 -4.90 12.28 -31.95
C CYS A 514 -3.67 12.98 -32.54
N SER A 515 -2.88 12.26 -33.36
CA SER A 515 -1.82 12.91 -34.15
C SER A 515 -2.41 13.64 -35.34
N ASP A 516 -3.48 13.11 -35.92
CA ASP A 516 -4.27 13.70 -37.00
C ASP A 516 -5.72 13.18 -36.94
N ALA A 517 -6.57 13.64 -37.86
CA ALA A 517 -8.00 13.29 -37.86
C ALA A 517 -8.28 11.77 -37.95
N THR A 518 -7.33 10.97 -38.42
CA THR A 518 -7.49 9.52 -38.63
C THR A 518 -6.73 8.68 -37.62
N ILE A 519 -5.63 9.19 -37.05
CA ILE A 519 -4.78 8.46 -36.11
C ILE A 519 -5.00 8.97 -34.69
N CYS A 520 -5.70 8.16 -33.91
CA CYS A 520 -5.83 8.38 -32.48
C CYS A 520 -4.54 8.00 -31.75
N THR A 521 -4.10 8.82 -30.79
CA THR A 521 -2.98 8.52 -29.89
C THR A 521 -3.47 7.99 -28.55
N LYS A 522 -4.58 8.54 -28.01
CA LYS A 522 -5.23 8.10 -26.76
C LYS A 522 -6.75 8.01 -26.96
N CYS A 523 -7.34 6.86 -26.67
CA CYS A 523 -8.79 6.70 -26.67
C CYS A 523 -9.40 7.34 -25.43
N GLY A 524 -10.63 7.85 -25.59
CA GLY A 524 -11.42 8.34 -24.48
C GLY A 524 -12.06 7.22 -23.67
N ASP A 525 -12.63 7.60 -22.53
CA ASP A 525 -13.29 6.65 -21.62
C ASP A 525 -14.40 5.88 -22.34
N GLY A 526 -14.48 4.58 -22.06
CA GLY A 526 -15.36 3.66 -22.77
C GLY A 526 -14.89 3.28 -24.18
N TYR A 527 -13.65 3.60 -24.58
CA TYR A 527 -13.03 3.15 -25.82
C TYR A 527 -11.59 2.66 -25.60
N THR A 528 -11.12 1.76 -26.47
CA THR A 528 -9.73 1.26 -26.47
C THR A 528 -9.23 0.97 -27.88
N LYS A 529 -7.90 0.89 -28.04
CA LYS A 529 -7.27 0.42 -29.29
C LYS A 529 -7.13 -1.09 -29.21
N ILE A 530 -7.55 -1.78 -30.26
CA ILE A 530 -7.42 -3.24 -30.36
C ILE A 530 -6.21 -3.55 -31.24
N GLY A 531 -5.20 -4.22 -30.67
CA GLY A 531 -3.92 -4.50 -31.32
C GLY A 531 -3.24 -3.22 -31.84
N SER A 532 -2.78 -3.24 -33.09
CA SER A 532 -2.13 -2.10 -33.75
C SER A 532 -3.11 -1.12 -34.42
N SER A 533 -4.37 -1.04 -33.97
CA SER A 533 -5.36 -0.14 -34.55
C SER A 533 -5.00 1.34 -34.30
N GLN A 534 -5.12 2.14 -35.36
CA GLN A 534 -4.98 3.60 -35.29
C GLN A 534 -6.28 4.31 -34.83
N THR A 535 -7.37 3.55 -34.63
CA THR A 535 -8.69 4.07 -34.23
C THR A 535 -9.21 3.38 -32.98
N CYS A 536 -10.13 4.05 -32.29
CA CYS A 536 -10.71 3.60 -31.03
C CYS A 536 -11.97 2.77 -31.24
N THR A 537 -12.05 1.64 -30.55
CA THR A 537 -13.22 0.76 -30.51
C THR A 537 -13.93 0.92 -29.18
N LYS A 538 -15.26 1.00 -29.20
CA LYS A 538 -16.06 1.12 -27.98
C LYS A 538 -15.91 -0.15 -27.13
N CYS A 539 -15.79 0.02 -25.83
CA CYS A 539 -15.79 -1.08 -24.87
C CYS A 539 -17.11 -1.86 -24.91
N ASP A 540 -17.06 -3.11 -24.47
CA ASP A 540 -18.24 -3.92 -24.24
C ASP A 540 -19.18 -3.25 -23.22
N ALA A 541 -20.48 -3.52 -23.31
CA ALA A 541 -21.47 -2.91 -22.43
C ALA A 541 -21.27 -3.25 -20.94
N SER A 542 -20.57 -4.34 -20.64
CA SER A 542 -20.18 -4.73 -19.28
C SER A 542 -19.01 -3.91 -18.72
N CYS A 543 -18.26 -3.20 -19.56
CA CYS A 543 -17.12 -2.38 -19.16
C CYS A 543 -17.50 -0.89 -19.10
N GLU A 544 -17.11 -0.21 -18.02
CA GLU A 544 -17.06 1.25 -18.00
C GLU A 544 -15.81 1.75 -18.73
N THR A 545 -14.67 1.08 -18.49
CA THR A 545 -13.40 1.31 -19.20
C THR A 545 -12.77 -0.03 -19.56
N CYS A 546 -12.05 -0.10 -20.67
CA CYS A 546 -11.42 -1.33 -21.18
C CYS A 546 -10.02 -1.07 -21.73
N ASN A 547 -9.21 -2.13 -21.82
CA ASN A 547 -7.84 -2.06 -22.31
C ASN A 547 -7.52 -3.25 -23.24
N GLU A 548 -6.76 -3.01 -24.30
CA GLU A 548 -6.27 -3.98 -25.32
C GLU A 548 -7.34 -4.76 -26.12
N ALA A 549 -8.49 -5.04 -25.51
CA ALA A 549 -9.68 -5.64 -26.11
C ALA A 549 -10.93 -5.00 -25.50
N ALA A 550 -12.01 -4.92 -26.29
CA ALA A 550 -13.27 -4.31 -25.85
C ALA A 550 -13.89 -5.02 -24.62
N THR A 551 -13.62 -6.31 -24.43
CA THR A 551 -14.13 -7.15 -23.34
C THR A 551 -13.21 -7.23 -22.13
N THR A 552 -11.99 -6.69 -22.22
CA THR A 552 -11.02 -6.69 -21.11
C THR A 552 -11.19 -5.39 -20.33
N CYS A 553 -12.03 -5.43 -19.30
CA CYS A 553 -12.45 -4.25 -18.57
C CYS A 553 -11.43 -3.84 -17.48
N LYS A 554 -11.05 -2.56 -17.49
CA LYS A 554 -10.32 -1.93 -16.38
C LYS A 554 -11.26 -1.52 -15.25
N ALA A 555 -12.49 -1.11 -15.56
CA ALA A 555 -13.58 -0.91 -14.61
C ALA A 555 -14.88 -1.48 -15.18
N CYS A 556 -15.74 -2.02 -14.31
CA CYS A 556 -17.03 -2.57 -14.71
C CYS A 556 -18.10 -1.50 -14.75
N ALA A 557 -18.99 -1.60 -15.74
CA ALA A 557 -20.20 -0.79 -15.75
C ALA A 557 -21.08 -1.13 -14.53
N THR A 558 -21.94 -0.19 -14.12
CA THR A 558 -22.92 -0.41 -13.06
C THR A 558 -23.75 -1.67 -13.33
N GLY A 559 -23.92 -2.51 -12.31
CA GLY A 559 -24.60 -3.81 -12.44
C GLY A 559 -23.68 -4.96 -12.86
N TYR A 560 -22.36 -4.72 -12.93
CA TYR A 560 -21.35 -5.74 -13.19
C TYR A 560 -20.21 -5.68 -12.17
N TYR A 561 -19.56 -6.82 -11.92
CA TYR A 561 -18.42 -6.99 -11.02
C TYR A 561 -17.27 -7.76 -11.69
N LYS A 562 -16.08 -7.71 -11.08
CA LYS A 562 -14.90 -8.49 -11.46
C LYS A 562 -14.46 -9.38 -10.31
N THR A 563 -14.03 -10.61 -10.61
CA THR A 563 -13.61 -11.59 -9.60
C THR A 563 -12.11 -11.52 -9.27
N THR A 564 -11.31 -10.92 -10.15
CA THR A 564 -9.86 -10.79 -10.01
C THR A 564 -9.46 -9.33 -9.95
N SER A 565 -8.51 -9.02 -9.06
CA SER A 565 -7.87 -7.70 -9.01
C SER A 565 -7.08 -7.47 -10.30
N GLY A 566 -7.42 -6.41 -11.05
CA GLY A 566 -6.78 -6.07 -12.32
C GLY A 566 -7.76 -5.94 -13.49
N GLU A 567 -7.23 -6.05 -14.70
CA GLU A 567 -7.98 -6.00 -15.95
C GLU A 567 -8.58 -7.37 -16.28
N GLY A 568 -9.82 -7.41 -16.78
CA GLY A 568 -10.49 -8.67 -17.09
C GLY A 568 -11.97 -8.50 -17.41
N ALA A 569 -12.65 -9.59 -17.75
CA ALA A 569 -14.07 -9.55 -18.09
C ALA A 569 -14.94 -9.21 -16.86
N CYS A 570 -15.97 -8.39 -17.08
CA CYS A 570 -16.96 -8.07 -16.06
C CYS A 570 -18.17 -9.01 -16.17
N THR A 571 -18.66 -9.49 -15.03
CA THR A 571 -19.85 -10.35 -14.93
C THR A 571 -21.00 -9.60 -14.31
N SER A 572 -22.22 -9.80 -14.80
CA SER A 572 -23.40 -9.16 -14.21
C SER A 572 -23.58 -9.55 -12.74
N CYS A 573 -23.99 -8.61 -11.88
CA CYS A 573 -24.30 -8.83 -10.47
C CYS A 573 -25.33 -9.94 -10.22
N GLU A 574 -26.11 -10.33 -11.23
CA GLU A 574 -27.11 -11.38 -11.12
C GLU A 574 -26.59 -12.77 -11.49
N ASN A 575 -25.37 -12.86 -12.05
CA ASN A 575 -24.79 -14.09 -12.57
C ASN A 575 -23.64 -14.58 -11.69
N ASP A 576 -23.56 -15.91 -11.59
CA ASP A 576 -22.47 -16.60 -10.91
C ASP A 576 -21.22 -16.64 -11.80
N SER A 577 -20.04 -16.48 -11.19
CA SER A 577 -18.75 -16.55 -11.89
C SER A 577 -17.60 -16.83 -10.93
N ASN A 578 -16.72 -17.76 -11.30
CA ASN A 578 -15.47 -18.06 -10.58
C ASN A 578 -15.61 -18.22 -9.04
N GLY A 579 -16.67 -18.88 -8.58
CA GLY A 579 -16.91 -19.09 -7.15
C GLY A 579 -17.58 -17.92 -6.42
N VAL A 580 -17.93 -16.84 -7.15
CA VAL A 580 -18.80 -15.76 -6.70
C VAL A 580 -20.23 -16.03 -7.18
N THR A 581 -21.21 -15.90 -6.28
CA THR A 581 -22.63 -16.12 -6.56
C THR A 581 -23.34 -14.78 -6.75
N GLY A 582 -24.07 -14.62 -7.86
CA GLY A 582 -24.85 -13.43 -8.15
C GLY A 582 -26.11 -13.32 -7.29
N VAL A 583 -26.61 -12.09 -7.13
CA VAL A 583 -27.87 -11.81 -6.43
C VAL A 583 -28.90 -11.35 -7.46
N LYS A 584 -29.99 -12.12 -7.62
CA LYS A 584 -31.07 -11.75 -8.53
C LYS A 584 -31.69 -10.41 -8.14
N GLY A 585 -31.92 -9.54 -9.12
CA GLY A 585 -32.46 -8.21 -8.88
C GLY A 585 -31.41 -7.20 -8.46
N CYS A 586 -30.12 -7.56 -8.39
CA CYS A 586 -29.09 -6.62 -7.95
C CYS A 586 -28.70 -5.63 -9.07
N LEU A 587 -28.92 -4.34 -8.83
CA LEU A 587 -28.58 -3.24 -9.75
C LEU A 587 -27.13 -2.77 -9.62
N ASN A 588 -26.54 -2.91 -8.44
CA ASN A 588 -25.18 -2.45 -8.16
C ASN A 588 -24.56 -3.36 -7.12
N CYS A 589 -23.34 -3.84 -7.36
CA CYS A 589 -22.67 -4.77 -6.47
C CYS A 589 -21.14 -4.62 -6.47
N ALA A 590 -20.50 -5.22 -5.48
CA ALA A 590 -19.06 -5.47 -5.45
C ALA A 590 -18.79 -6.97 -5.24
N PRO A 591 -17.62 -7.48 -5.72
CA PRO A 591 -17.18 -8.83 -5.36
C PRO A 591 -16.89 -8.91 -3.84
N PRO A 592 -17.03 -10.09 -3.22
CA PRO A 592 -16.65 -10.29 -1.82
C PRO A 592 -15.12 -10.21 -1.65
N SER A 593 -14.66 -9.74 -0.49
CA SER A 593 -13.23 -9.59 -0.15
C SER A 593 -12.46 -10.92 -0.12
N SER A 594 -13.15 -12.05 0.08
CA SER A 594 -12.59 -13.41 -0.01
C SER A 594 -12.54 -13.98 -1.43
N SER A 595 -12.94 -13.21 -2.45
CA SER A 595 -13.07 -13.64 -3.87
C SER A 595 -13.96 -14.89 -4.08
N THR A 596 -14.72 -15.30 -3.07
CA THR A 596 -15.60 -16.46 -3.05
C THR A 596 -16.82 -16.15 -2.18
N GLY A 597 -18.01 -16.62 -2.59
CA GLY A 597 -19.28 -16.34 -1.90
C GLY A 597 -20.19 -15.37 -2.67
N SER A 598 -21.27 -14.92 -2.05
CA SER A 598 -22.24 -14.02 -2.71
C SER A 598 -21.64 -12.64 -3.01
N VAL A 599 -22.03 -12.02 -4.13
CA VAL A 599 -21.76 -10.59 -4.37
C VAL A 599 -22.37 -9.73 -3.28
N LEU A 600 -21.68 -8.64 -2.95
CA LEU A 600 -22.17 -7.61 -2.04
C LEU A 600 -23.11 -6.69 -2.82
N CYS A 601 -24.41 -6.94 -2.71
CA CYS A 601 -25.40 -6.14 -3.42
C CYS A 601 -25.68 -4.83 -2.67
N TYR A 602 -25.53 -3.70 -3.34
CA TYR A 602 -25.78 -2.37 -2.78
C TYR A 602 -27.17 -1.82 -3.11
N LEU A 603 -27.74 -2.18 -4.27
CA LEU A 603 -29.06 -1.74 -4.71
C LEU A 603 -29.85 -2.88 -5.36
N MET A 604 -31.15 -2.95 -5.07
CA MET A 604 -32.08 -3.91 -5.68
C MET A 604 -33.00 -3.20 -6.70
N LYS A 605 -33.45 -3.94 -7.73
CA LYS A 605 -34.32 -3.45 -8.84
C LYS A 605 -35.69 -2.96 -8.36
N ASP A 606 -36.21 -3.59 -7.34
CA ASP A 606 -37.39 -3.17 -6.61
C ASP A 606 -36.90 -2.82 -5.20
N GLY A 607 -37.45 -1.79 -4.55
CA GLY A 607 -37.09 -1.39 -3.18
C GLY A 607 -37.36 -2.45 -2.09
N ASP A 608 -37.47 -3.72 -2.48
CA ASP A 608 -37.52 -4.91 -1.65
C ASP A 608 -36.10 -5.33 -1.26
N SER A 609 -35.60 -4.76 -0.17
CA SER A 609 -34.28 -5.05 0.41
C SER A 609 -34.15 -6.47 1.00
N THR A 610 -34.95 -7.46 0.58
CA THR A 610 -34.80 -8.85 1.04
C THR A 610 -34.00 -9.69 0.03
N GLY A 611 -32.70 -9.43 -0.03
CA GLY A 611 -31.77 -10.38 -0.64
C GLY A 611 -31.64 -11.63 0.23
N GLY A 612 -32.37 -12.70 -0.07
CA GLY A 612 -32.17 -14.00 0.57
C GLY A 612 -33.26 -15.04 0.33
N SER A 613 -32.92 -16.03 -0.51
CA SER A 613 -33.41 -17.42 -0.53
C SER A 613 -34.89 -17.72 -0.24
N THR A 614 -35.53 -18.33 -1.24
CA THR A 614 -36.82 -19.04 -1.13
C THR A 614 -36.80 -20.06 0.01
N ASN A 615 -37.30 -19.69 1.19
CA ASN A 615 -38.16 -20.51 2.06
C ASN A 615 -38.55 -19.76 3.36
N LYS A 616 -39.87 -19.75 3.62
CA LYS A 616 -40.61 -19.34 4.83
C LYS A 616 -41.04 -17.86 4.99
N SER A 617 -42.33 -17.66 4.72
CA SER A 617 -43.35 -17.24 5.69
C SER A 617 -42.93 -16.24 6.78
N GLY A 618 -42.89 -14.95 6.43
CA GLY A 618 -42.82 -13.84 7.37
C GLY A 618 -43.41 -12.59 6.71
N LEU A 619 -44.47 -12.04 7.30
CA LEU A 619 -45.22 -10.91 6.75
C LEU A 619 -44.36 -9.64 6.65
N SER A 620 -44.44 -9.00 5.48
CA SER A 620 -43.78 -7.74 5.14
C SER A 620 -44.19 -6.59 6.07
N THR A 621 -43.19 -5.78 6.43
CA THR A 621 -43.27 -4.57 7.27
C THR A 621 -44.11 -3.43 6.66
N GLY A 622 -44.69 -3.63 5.47
CA GLY A 622 -45.72 -2.77 4.87
C GLY A 622 -47.13 -2.90 5.49
N ALA A 623 -47.34 -3.81 6.46
CA ALA A 623 -48.65 -4.01 7.11
C ALA A 623 -48.83 -3.22 8.43
N ILE A 624 -47.83 -2.49 8.92
CA ILE A 624 -47.84 -1.92 10.28
C ILE A 624 -48.35 -0.45 10.33
N ALA A 625 -48.69 0.14 9.19
CA ALA A 625 -49.38 1.45 9.13
C ALA A 625 -50.91 1.36 8.92
N GLY A 626 -51.51 0.17 8.97
CA GLY A 626 -52.95 -0.05 8.76
C GLY A 626 -53.73 -0.68 9.92
N ILE A 627 -53.05 -1.10 11.00
CA ILE A 627 -53.70 -1.90 12.07
C ILE A 627 -54.15 -1.04 13.27
N SER A 628 -53.74 0.22 13.35
CA SER A 628 -54.16 1.12 14.45
C SER A 628 -55.59 1.67 14.27
N VAL A 629 -56.16 1.64 13.06
CA VAL A 629 -57.54 2.12 12.82
C VAL A 629 -58.57 0.99 13.00
N ALA A 630 -58.22 -0.26 12.67
CA ALA A 630 -59.13 -1.40 12.84
C ALA A 630 -59.40 -1.71 14.32
N VAL A 631 -58.40 -1.62 15.20
CA VAL A 631 -58.59 -1.84 16.64
C VAL A 631 -59.42 -0.71 17.27
N ILE A 632 -59.24 0.55 16.86
CA ILE A 632 -60.04 1.67 17.36
C ILE A 632 -61.50 1.58 16.88
N VAL A 633 -61.77 1.12 15.65
CA VAL A 633 -63.14 0.90 15.16
C VAL A 633 -63.80 -0.30 15.84
N VAL A 634 -63.06 -1.38 16.11
CA VAL A 634 -63.61 -2.57 16.81
C VAL A 634 -63.84 -2.29 18.28
N VAL A 635 -62.91 -1.62 18.98
CA VAL A 635 -63.08 -1.24 20.40
C VAL A 635 -64.11 -0.12 20.54
N GLY A 636 -64.12 0.88 19.66
CA GLY A 636 -65.13 1.93 19.62
C GLY A 636 -66.54 1.40 19.28
N GLY A 637 -66.63 0.43 18.38
CA GLY A 637 -67.87 -0.27 18.05
C GLY A 637 -68.39 -1.14 19.20
N LEU A 638 -67.50 -1.86 19.90
CA LEU A 638 -67.85 -2.65 21.09
C LEU A 638 -68.32 -1.77 22.27
N VAL A 639 -67.62 -0.65 22.53
CA VAL A 639 -68.02 0.29 23.59
C VAL A 639 -69.33 1.00 23.22
N GLY A 640 -69.53 1.39 21.96
CA GLY A 640 -70.78 1.95 21.47
C GLY A 640 -71.96 0.98 21.57
N PHE A 641 -71.74 -0.29 21.20
CA PHE A 641 -72.75 -1.34 21.31
C PHE A 641 -73.10 -1.67 22.76
N LEU A 642 -72.11 -1.72 23.66
CA LEU A 642 -72.34 -1.94 25.09
C LEU A 642 -73.07 -0.76 25.74
N CYS A 643 -72.73 0.49 25.40
CA CYS A 643 -73.47 1.66 25.88
C CYS A 643 -74.92 1.67 25.37
N TRP A 644 -75.16 1.34 24.10
CA TRP A 644 -76.52 1.21 23.56
C TRP A 644 -77.30 0.07 24.23
N TRP A 645 -76.68 -1.08 24.42
CA TRP A 645 -77.30 -2.24 25.06
C TRP A 645 -77.70 -1.97 26.51
N PHE A 646 -76.87 -1.29 27.30
CA PHE A 646 -77.20 -0.97 28.70
C PHE A 646 -78.17 0.21 28.84
N VAL A 647 -78.16 1.18 27.93
CA VAL A 647 -79.05 2.36 28.00
C VAL A 647 -80.43 2.08 27.40
N CYS A 648 -80.54 1.31 26.31
CA CYS A 648 -81.81 1.08 25.62
C CYS A 648 -82.56 -0.18 26.06
N ARG A 649 -81.93 -1.09 26.82
CA ARG A 649 -82.59 -2.31 27.33
C ARG A 649 -83.26 -2.13 28.70
N GLY A 650 -83.20 -0.92 29.27
CA GLY A 650 -83.89 -0.54 30.52
C GLY A 650 -85.28 0.09 30.32
N LYS A 651 -85.80 0.12 29.09
CA LYS A 651 -87.19 0.54 28.79
C LYS A 651 -87.82 -0.43 27.79
N ALA A 652 -88.07 -1.65 28.25
CA ALA A 652 -89.09 -2.56 27.72
C ALA A 652 -89.68 -3.32 28.91
#